data_AF-A0A9E5ZTB4-F1
#
_entry.id   AF-A0A9E5ZTB4-F1
#
_cell.length_a   1.000
_cell.length_b   1.000
_cell.length_c   1.000
_cell.angle_alpha   90.00
_cell.angle_beta   90.00
_cell.angle_gamma   90.00
#
_symmetry.space_group_name_H-M   'P 1'
#
loop_
_entity.id
_entity.type
_entity.pdbx_description
1 polymer ?
#
loop_
_entity_poly.entity_id
_entity_poly.type
_entity_poly.pdbx_seq_one_letter_code
_entity_poly.pdbx_strand_id
1 'polypeptide(L)'
;MMWYEIFKFEIRYRLKRSDTYIFFAFLLLFSIVGVDFIMQGVDIGGIKMNAPLVIAKTMGAITGLSMILASMIMGVPILRDFEYNIASLMYTNPIKKRDYLLGRFLGSFAILLFVFSGVLIGMIIGEFMPWHKPTDYHPFRFYSYLKPFITVTLPTLFFGASLFFVSGALSKKLVVVYTQGIILFVVFMLTKAITNDFAQALFDPFSLTTLTSITESWTVAERNVQAIPFSGVLLLNKLFWVLFGIVILFFGYMKFSFTVVKDKRRFKKKAQPFDIQSNNGSNIEIPEFKTAHGLKSKWNELRHFSWFYFVSVCKQPSFWAIVICGMIIILINSVNLGTVYGVDSFPATYFIVEELQESSMYFFLIILVFYSGELIWKERSVDLNLIYDATSMSNFLNLAGKFTGLIGIYIVLMISLILSGVIFQTMNGYYNFEFQVYFNGFFLEILPFLILYTFIAFFVQVLTNNKFIGIFIVLVIFILITVIGAFGYDHALYLFGGSSLGTYSNMNGYGHFMTPYLIIKSYWLTFGILMLIVASIVSVRGTETNLIKRLKASKYRISNSIMKLGASMGVIFILLGGYIFYNTNILNTYWTNSEKTEFRVAYEKTLKKFEYFPQPKIIAVNLTVELYPKSRDYTVEGFYMLKNTSDSIISEVHIQKIIESDVALNS
;
A
#
# COMPACT_ATOMS: atom_id res chain seq x y z
N MET A 1 8.18 38.34 19.75
CA MET A 1 8.14 38.40 18.27
C MET A 1 6.89 37.69 17.78
N MET A 2 6.28 38.15 16.70
CA MET A 2 5.00 37.62 16.22
C MET A 2 5.07 36.16 15.75
N TRP A 3 6.24 35.70 15.28
CA TRP A 3 6.45 34.29 14.89
C TRP A 3 6.24 33.32 16.07
N TYR A 4 6.59 33.73 17.30
CA TYR A 4 6.46 32.89 18.50
C TYR A 4 5.01 32.72 18.92
N GLU A 5 4.18 33.76 18.79
CA GLU A 5 2.75 33.67 19.07
C GLU A 5 2.05 32.76 18.06
N ILE A 6 2.42 32.84 16.78
CA ILE A 6 1.91 31.94 15.73
C ILE A 6 2.34 30.49 16.01
N PHE A 7 3.60 30.28 16.40
CA PHE A 7 4.12 28.98 16.80
C PHE A 7 3.33 28.38 17.96
N LYS A 8 3.12 29.16 19.03
CA LYS A 8 2.38 28.75 20.23
C LYS A 8 0.90 28.45 19.93
N PHE A 9 0.29 29.27 19.07
CA PHE A 9 -1.07 29.04 18.59
C PHE A 9 -1.18 27.70 17.86
N GLU A 10 -0.26 27.41 16.93
CA GLU A 10 -0.31 26.18 16.14
C GLU A 10 -0.14 24.92 17.03
N ILE A 11 0.76 24.96 18.01
CA ILE A 11 0.90 23.87 18.99
C ILE A 11 -0.38 23.68 19.79
N ARG A 12 -0.92 24.75 20.39
CA ARG A 12 -2.16 24.68 21.19
C ARG A 12 -3.35 24.20 20.37
N TYR A 13 -3.42 24.60 19.10
CA TYR A 13 -4.46 24.17 18.18
C TYR A 13 -4.36 22.67 17.89
N ARG A 14 -3.16 22.16 17.58
CA ARG A 14 -2.93 20.76 17.24
C ARG A 14 -3.08 19.83 18.44
N LEU A 15 -2.62 20.23 19.62
CA LEU A 15 -2.80 19.46 20.86
C LEU A 15 -4.27 19.30 21.27
N LYS A 16 -5.19 20.14 20.77
CA LYS A 16 -6.63 19.95 20.99
C LYS A 16 -7.30 19.02 19.98
N ARG A 17 -6.63 18.66 18.89
CA ARG A 17 -7.20 17.80 17.84
C ARG A 17 -6.90 16.34 18.13
N SER A 18 -7.93 15.51 18.04
CA SER A 18 -7.81 14.04 18.14
C SER A 18 -6.85 13.45 17.11
N ASP A 19 -6.80 14.04 15.90
CA ASP A 19 -6.01 13.52 14.78
C ASP A 19 -4.52 13.36 15.13
N THR A 20 -3.96 14.30 15.89
CA THR A 20 -2.54 14.24 16.33
C THR A 20 -2.26 13.04 17.21
N TYR A 21 -3.15 12.75 18.16
CA TYR A 21 -3.00 11.60 19.06
C TYR A 21 -3.25 10.28 18.37
N ILE A 22 -4.19 10.24 17.41
CA ILE A 22 -4.43 9.05 16.59
C ILE A 22 -3.20 8.72 15.76
N PHE A 23 -2.56 9.70 15.13
CA PHE A 23 -1.31 9.49 14.38
C PHE A 23 -0.15 9.07 15.29
N PHE A 24 -0.04 9.63 16.49
CA PHE A 24 0.94 9.20 17.47
C PHE A 24 0.71 7.74 17.91
N ALA A 25 -0.52 7.42 18.31
CA ALA A 25 -0.90 6.07 18.73
C ALA A 25 -0.66 5.04 17.62
N PHE A 26 -0.93 5.41 16.37
CA PHE A 26 -0.59 4.57 15.23
C PHE A 26 0.89 4.28 15.14
N LEU A 27 1.72 5.32 15.07
CA LEU A 27 3.15 5.12 14.89
C LEU A 27 3.74 4.34 16.06
N LEU A 28 3.23 4.56 17.27
CA LEU A 28 3.56 3.76 18.43
C LEU A 28 3.20 2.29 18.22
N LEU A 29 1.92 1.97 17.95
CA LEU A 29 1.46 0.59 17.79
C LEU A 29 2.12 -0.13 16.60
N PHE A 30 2.28 0.55 15.47
CA PHE A 30 2.94 0.01 14.29
C PHE A 30 4.43 -0.26 14.56
N SER A 31 5.09 0.61 15.33
CA SER A 31 6.51 0.44 15.63
C SER A 31 6.80 -0.61 16.70
N ILE A 32 5.80 -1.01 17.51
CA ILE A 32 5.90 -2.17 18.42
C ILE A 32 6.21 -3.45 17.63
N VAL A 33 5.52 -3.68 16.52
CA VAL A 33 5.73 -4.82 15.61
C VAL A 33 6.64 -4.46 14.43
N GLY A 34 7.26 -3.28 14.47
CA GLY A 34 7.94 -2.69 13.32
C GLY A 34 9.17 -3.48 12.88
N VAL A 35 9.94 -4.00 13.83
CA VAL A 35 11.11 -4.83 13.54
C VAL A 35 10.68 -6.15 12.90
N ASP A 36 9.71 -6.84 13.50
CA ASP A 36 9.18 -8.10 12.99
C ASP A 36 8.62 -7.93 11.57
N PHE A 37 7.86 -6.85 11.34
CA PHE A 37 7.23 -6.57 10.05
C PHE A 37 8.24 -6.22 8.95
N ILE A 38 9.21 -5.35 9.23
CA ILE A 38 10.18 -4.91 8.21
C ILE A 38 11.22 -5.99 7.92
N MET A 39 11.60 -6.80 8.91
CA MET A 39 12.58 -7.87 8.74
C MET A 39 11.93 -9.22 8.38
N GLN A 40 10.60 -9.27 8.24
CA GLN A 40 9.88 -10.48 7.86
C GLN A 40 10.37 -11.00 6.49
N GLY A 41 10.77 -12.27 6.43
CA GLY A 41 11.24 -12.90 5.19
C GLY A 41 12.67 -12.53 4.77
N VAL A 42 13.37 -11.69 5.53
CA VAL A 42 14.79 -11.42 5.34
C VAL A 42 15.58 -12.45 6.16
N ASP A 43 16.49 -13.19 5.52
CA ASP A 43 17.42 -14.02 6.27
C ASP A 43 18.45 -13.12 6.97
N ILE A 44 18.17 -12.85 8.24
CA ILE A 44 19.01 -12.00 9.10
C ILE A 44 20.20 -12.79 9.68
N GLY A 45 20.28 -14.10 9.43
CA GLY A 45 21.33 -14.98 9.94
C GLY A 45 21.49 -14.86 11.46
N GLY A 46 22.73 -14.78 11.93
CA GLY A 46 23.07 -14.61 13.36
C GLY A 46 22.91 -13.18 13.90
N ILE A 47 22.26 -12.27 13.18
CA ILE A 47 22.06 -10.87 13.61
C ILE A 47 20.87 -10.79 14.59
N LYS A 48 21.05 -10.10 15.71
CA LYS A 48 20.02 -9.88 16.72
C LYS A 48 19.03 -8.79 16.28
N MET A 49 17.78 -8.92 16.70
CA MET A 49 16.68 -8.02 16.30
C MET A 49 16.84 -6.58 16.81
N ASN A 50 17.53 -6.38 17.93
CA ASN A 50 17.85 -5.06 18.49
C ASN A 50 19.28 -4.56 18.17
N ALA A 51 19.92 -5.14 17.15
CA ALA A 51 21.19 -4.61 16.66
C ALA A 51 21.01 -3.15 16.17
N PRO A 52 21.99 -2.25 16.41
CA PRO A 52 21.88 -0.85 15.99
C PRO A 52 21.58 -0.65 14.50
N LEU A 53 22.08 -1.54 13.65
CA LEU A 53 21.81 -1.55 12.21
C LEU A 53 20.34 -1.90 11.90
N VAL A 54 19.82 -2.96 12.53
CA VAL A 54 18.43 -3.41 12.35
C VAL A 54 17.49 -2.31 12.81
N ILE A 55 17.74 -1.73 13.99
CA ILE A 55 16.95 -0.61 14.51
C ILE A 55 16.97 0.57 13.52
N ALA A 56 18.13 0.98 13.02
CA ALA A 56 18.22 2.11 12.11
C ALA A 56 17.54 1.87 10.76
N LYS A 57 17.69 0.67 10.17
CA LYS A 57 17.00 0.31 8.92
C LYS A 57 15.49 0.29 9.12
N THR A 58 15.01 -0.35 10.19
CA THR A 58 13.58 -0.38 10.53
C THR A 58 13.05 1.02 10.77
N MET A 59 13.77 1.87 11.50
CA MET A 59 13.35 3.25 11.79
C MET A 59 13.30 4.11 10.51
N GLY A 60 14.29 3.96 9.61
CA GLY A 60 14.29 4.60 8.29
C GLY A 60 13.11 4.14 7.43
N ALA A 61 12.83 2.84 7.39
CA ALA A 61 11.74 2.26 6.61
C ALA A 61 10.37 2.70 7.11
N ILE A 62 10.12 2.63 8.43
CA ILE A 62 8.88 3.14 9.05
C ILE A 62 8.73 4.63 8.80
N THR A 63 9.83 5.40 8.90
CA THR A 63 9.80 6.84 8.60
C THR A 63 9.38 7.09 7.17
N GLY A 64 9.96 6.37 6.21
CA GLY A 64 9.63 6.46 4.79
C GLY A 64 8.18 6.10 4.47
N LEU A 65 7.70 4.96 4.96
CA LEU A 65 6.30 4.53 4.82
C LEU A 65 5.33 5.55 5.44
N SER A 66 5.71 6.15 6.57
CA SER A 66 4.91 7.11 7.31
C SER A 66 5.04 8.55 6.80
N MET A 67 5.82 8.81 5.74
CA MET A 67 5.93 10.15 5.14
C MET A 67 4.61 10.70 4.63
N ILE A 68 3.69 9.82 4.27
CA ILE A 68 2.31 10.18 3.96
C ILE A 68 1.66 10.93 5.14
N LEU A 69 1.86 10.50 6.38
CA LEU A 69 1.34 11.18 7.58
C LEU A 69 2.04 12.53 7.78
N ALA A 70 3.34 12.60 7.52
CA ALA A 70 4.08 13.86 7.56
C ALA A 70 3.50 14.89 6.58
N SER A 71 3.06 14.45 5.40
CA SER A 71 2.41 15.32 4.41
C SER A 71 1.06 15.85 4.89
N MET A 72 0.28 15.05 5.64
CA MET A 72 -0.99 15.47 6.24
C MET A 72 -0.80 16.47 7.39
N ILE A 73 0.26 16.31 8.18
CA ILE A 73 0.55 17.23 9.29
C ILE A 73 1.06 18.58 8.75
N MET A 74 2.01 18.55 7.80
CA MET A 74 2.72 19.75 7.34
C MET A 74 2.01 20.53 6.23
N GLY A 75 1.08 19.92 5.48
CA GLY A 75 0.32 20.63 4.43
C GLY A 75 -0.82 21.49 4.96
N VAL A 76 -1.56 20.98 5.94
CA VAL A 76 -2.77 21.61 6.52
C VAL A 76 -2.56 23.01 7.12
N PRO A 77 -1.46 23.33 7.83
CA PRO A 77 -1.32 24.60 8.55
C PRO A 77 -1.54 25.81 7.65
N ILE A 78 -1.01 25.82 6.42
CA ILE A 78 -1.18 26.94 5.48
C ILE A 78 -2.51 26.81 4.71
N LEU A 79 -2.89 25.59 4.34
CA LEU A 79 -4.10 25.33 3.55
C LEU A 79 -5.37 25.66 4.32
N ARG A 80 -5.36 25.46 5.64
CA ARG A 80 -6.45 25.78 6.57
C ARG A 80 -6.98 27.20 6.39
N ASP A 81 -6.09 28.17 6.23
CA ASP A 81 -6.50 29.58 6.09
C ASP A 81 -7.24 29.85 4.77
N PHE A 82 -6.89 29.11 3.72
CA PHE A 82 -7.59 29.19 2.45
C PHE A 82 -8.90 28.40 2.49
N GLU A 83 -8.91 27.21 3.09
CA GLU A 83 -10.09 26.36 3.23
C GLU A 83 -11.19 27.04 4.05
N TYR A 84 -10.84 27.66 5.17
CA TYR A 84 -11.81 28.40 6.00
C TYR A 84 -12.02 29.85 5.56
N ASN A 85 -11.43 30.28 4.44
CA ASN A 85 -11.51 31.66 3.92
C ASN A 85 -11.05 32.75 4.92
N ILE A 86 -10.14 32.44 5.83
CA ILE A 86 -9.59 33.37 6.84
C ILE A 86 -8.30 34.05 6.34
N ALA A 87 -7.73 33.59 5.24
CA ALA A 87 -6.48 34.14 4.68
C ALA A 87 -6.52 35.66 4.48
N SER A 88 -7.66 36.23 4.09
CA SER A 88 -7.83 37.69 3.95
C SER A 88 -7.66 38.43 5.28
N LEU A 89 -8.26 37.92 6.35
CA LEU A 89 -8.15 38.49 7.70
C LEU A 89 -6.73 38.40 8.25
N MET A 90 -6.02 37.31 7.95
CA MET A 90 -4.64 37.13 8.40
C MET A 90 -3.67 38.04 7.64
N TYR A 91 -3.95 38.34 6.38
CA TYR A 91 -3.06 39.12 5.51
C TYR A 91 -3.23 40.64 5.70
N THR A 92 -4.31 41.09 6.31
CA THR A 92 -4.52 42.51 6.68
C THR A 92 -3.84 42.90 7.98
N ASN A 93 -3.52 41.92 8.84
CA ASN A 93 -2.79 42.17 10.08
C ASN A 93 -1.33 42.57 9.77
N PRO A 94 -0.64 43.30 10.67
CA PRO A 94 0.75 43.74 10.47
C PRO A 94 1.79 42.61 10.57
N ILE A 95 1.44 41.40 10.10
CA ILE A 95 2.25 40.18 10.17
C ILE A 95 3.27 40.18 9.03
N LYS A 96 4.55 40.17 9.39
CA LYS A 96 5.63 39.98 8.41
C LYS A 96 5.56 38.58 7.81
N LYS A 97 5.83 38.49 6.51
CA LYS A 97 5.84 37.22 5.76
C LYS A 97 6.72 36.14 6.37
N ARG A 98 7.91 36.53 6.83
CA ARG A 98 8.86 35.63 7.51
C ARG A 98 8.24 35.03 8.78
N ASP A 99 7.65 35.89 9.61
CA ASP A 99 7.15 35.49 10.92
C ASP A 99 5.95 34.55 10.80
N TYR A 100 5.11 34.76 9.77
CA TYR A 100 3.99 33.88 9.45
C TYR A 100 4.43 32.48 8.99
N LEU A 101 5.30 32.40 7.98
CA LEU A 101 5.74 31.12 7.42
C LEU A 101 6.57 30.33 8.44
N LEU A 102 7.51 31.01 9.11
CA LEU A 102 8.40 30.38 10.08
C LEU A 102 7.62 29.89 11.31
N GLY A 103 6.71 30.70 11.85
CA GLY A 103 5.87 30.30 13.00
C GLY A 103 5.02 29.06 12.71
N ARG A 104 4.39 29.01 11.53
CA ARG A 104 3.57 27.85 11.11
C ARG A 104 4.41 26.61 10.83
N PHE A 105 5.55 26.78 10.15
CA PHE A 105 6.46 25.68 9.86
C PHE A 105 6.99 25.06 11.15
N LEU A 106 7.58 25.86 12.05
CA LEU A 106 8.14 25.35 13.30
C LEU A 106 7.07 24.74 14.20
N GLY A 107 5.87 25.35 14.29
CA GLY A 107 4.79 24.84 15.13
C GLY A 107 4.31 23.47 14.66
N SER A 108 4.19 23.31 13.34
CA SER A 108 3.78 22.05 12.73
C SER A 108 4.90 21.00 12.76
N PHE A 109 6.15 21.42 12.62
CA PHE A 109 7.32 20.56 12.72
C PHE A 109 7.50 20.02 14.14
N ALA A 110 7.26 20.82 15.18
CA ALA A 110 7.26 20.35 16.57
C ALA A 110 6.20 19.27 16.82
N ILE A 111 4.99 19.45 16.27
CA ILE A 111 3.92 18.45 16.32
C ILE A 111 4.30 17.19 15.52
N LEU A 112 4.96 17.35 14.37
CA LEU A 112 5.47 16.22 13.59
C LEU A 112 6.49 15.41 14.39
N LEU A 113 7.44 16.06 15.06
CA LEU A 113 8.41 15.39 15.93
C LEU A 113 7.75 14.67 17.10
N PHE A 114 6.73 15.28 17.72
CA PHE A 114 5.94 14.61 18.75
C PHE A 114 5.28 13.34 18.21
N VAL A 115 4.62 13.41 17.05
CA VAL A 115 3.97 12.23 16.44
C VAL A 115 5.00 11.14 16.12
N PHE A 116 6.14 11.49 15.52
CA PHE A 116 7.19 10.53 15.17
C PHE A 116 8.01 10.03 16.37
N SER A 117 7.94 10.68 17.53
CA SER A 117 8.47 10.10 18.77
C SER A 117 7.78 8.77 19.13
N GLY A 118 6.56 8.54 18.61
CA GLY A 118 5.89 7.24 18.66
C GLY A 118 6.70 6.12 18.02
N VAL A 119 7.51 6.40 16.99
CA VAL A 119 8.41 5.39 16.40
C VAL A 119 9.48 4.96 17.39
N LEU A 120 10.15 5.93 18.03
CA LEU A 120 11.17 5.66 19.04
C LEU A 120 10.60 4.89 20.23
N ILE A 121 9.46 5.35 20.77
CA ILE A 121 8.83 4.74 21.94
C ILE A 121 8.27 3.35 21.58
N GLY A 122 7.64 3.21 20.42
CA GLY A 122 7.06 1.95 19.96
C GLY A 122 8.12 0.87 19.77
N MET A 123 9.27 1.19 19.16
CA MET A 123 10.36 0.21 19.01
C MET A 123 10.99 -0.21 20.35
N ILE A 124 11.08 0.70 21.33
CA ILE A 124 11.53 0.37 22.68
C ILE A 124 10.53 -0.57 23.36
N ILE A 125 9.24 -0.27 23.27
CA ILE A 125 8.18 -1.12 23.83
C ILE A 125 8.15 -2.50 23.14
N GLY A 126 8.37 -2.53 21.82
CA GLY A 126 8.44 -3.75 21.01
C GLY A 126 9.44 -4.78 21.55
N GLU A 127 10.63 -4.34 21.96
CA GLU A 127 11.65 -5.22 22.54
C GLU A 127 11.17 -5.98 23.80
N PHE A 128 10.25 -5.39 24.58
CA PHE A 128 9.73 -5.99 25.81
C PHE A 128 8.46 -6.81 25.61
N MET A 129 8.02 -7.01 24.37
CA MET A 129 6.80 -7.78 24.11
C MET A 129 6.98 -9.28 24.35
N PRO A 130 5.95 -9.98 24.89
CA PRO A 130 6.08 -11.34 25.42
C PRO A 130 6.27 -12.44 24.37
N TRP A 131 6.07 -12.14 23.08
CA TRP A 131 6.24 -13.10 22.00
C TRP A 131 7.69 -13.23 21.51
N HIS A 132 8.61 -12.38 21.98
CA HIS A 132 10.02 -12.45 21.61
C HIS A 132 10.79 -13.45 22.48
N LYS A 133 11.67 -14.24 21.85
CA LYS A 133 12.57 -15.13 22.59
C LYS A 133 13.77 -14.32 23.12
N PRO A 134 14.16 -14.50 24.39
CA PRO A 134 15.32 -13.78 24.96
C PRO A 134 16.64 -14.03 24.21
N THR A 135 16.74 -15.15 23.48
CA THR A 135 17.92 -15.48 22.68
C THR A 135 18.11 -14.56 21.48
N ASP A 136 17.07 -13.90 21.00
CA ASP A 136 17.07 -13.19 19.72
C ASP A 136 17.44 -11.70 19.88
N TYR A 137 17.59 -11.25 21.13
CA TYR A 137 17.85 -9.86 21.53
C TYR A 137 19.12 -9.76 22.40
N HIS A 138 19.82 -8.63 22.27
CA HIS A 138 20.83 -8.18 23.22
C HIS A 138 20.18 -7.55 24.46
N PRO A 139 20.94 -7.32 25.55
CA PRO A 139 20.46 -6.49 26.66
C PRO A 139 20.07 -5.09 26.18
N PHE A 140 18.97 -4.56 26.73
CA PHE A 140 18.43 -3.25 26.37
C PHE A 140 19.47 -2.14 26.45
N ARG A 141 19.61 -1.35 25.37
CA ARG A 141 20.48 -0.17 25.30
C ARG A 141 19.74 1.00 24.67
N PHE A 142 19.27 1.93 25.50
CA PHE A 142 18.53 3.11 25.04
C PHE A 142 19.27 3.91 23.94
N TYR A 143 20.60 4.01 24.04
CA TYR A 143 21.41 4.72 23.06
C TYR A 143 21.31 4.13 21.63
N SER A 144 21.09 2.82 21.49
CA SER A 144 20.89 2.15 20.20
C SER A 144 19.62 2.61 19.47
N TYR A 145 18.63 3.12 20.21
CA TYR A 145 17.37 3.66 19.67
C TYR A 145 17.43 5.17 19.45
N LEU A 146 18.01 5.90 20.41
CA LEU A 146 18.09 7.36 20.32
C LEU A 146 19.00 7.84 19.18
N LYS A 147 20.14 7.16 18.99
CA LYS A 147 21.13 7.58 17.99
C LYS A 147 20.55 7.53 16.56
N PRO A 148 19.96 6.43 16.07
CA PRO A 148 19.30 6.39 14.76
C PRO A 148 18.14 7.38 14.61
N PHE A 149 17.38 7.66 15.69
CA PHE A 149 16.30 8.65 15.62
C PHE A 149 16.84 10.05 15.28
N ILE A 150 17.94 10.45 15.91
CA ILE A 150 18.56 11.75 15.68
C ILE A 150 19.30 11.79 14.34
N THR A 151 20.01 10.72 13.97
CA THR A 151 20.87 10.73 12.77
C THR A 151 20.13 10.38 11.49
N VAL A 152 19.11 9.51 11.55
CA VAL A 152 18.36 9.03 10.39
C VAL A 152 17.01 9.73 10.29
N THR A 153 16.15 9.58 11.30
CA THR A 153 14.76 10.02 11.25
C THR A 153 14.62 11.55 11.24
N LEU A 154 15.27 12.27 12.14
CA LEU A 154 15.13 13.72 12.28
C LEU A 154 15.50 14.50 10.99
N PRO A 155 16.64 14.26 10.32
CA PRO A 155 16.97 14.93 9.06
C PRO A 155 15.99 14.62 7.93
N THR A 156 15.57 13.35 7.81
CA THR A 156 14.60 12.91 6.81
C THR A 156 13.23 13.60 7.04
N LEU A 157 12.80 13.72 8.29
CA LEU A 157 11.60 14.47 8.65
C LEU A 157 11.71 15.95 8.34
N PHE A 158 12.86 16.57 8.58
CA PHE A 158 13.08 17.98 8.26
C PHE A 158 12.97 18.26 6.76
N PHE A 159 13.62 17.43 5.94
CA PHE A 159 13.51 17.52 4.49
C PHE A 159 12.06 17.34 4.02
N GLY A 160 11.41 16.27 4.49
CA GLY A 160 10.03 15.97 4.19
C GLY A 160 9.05 17.08 4.57
N ALA A 161 9.20 17.60 5.79
CA ALA A 161 8.40 18.70 6.31
C ALA A 161 8.54 19.96 5.46
N SER A 162 9.76 20.28 5.04
CA SER A 162 10.06 21.41 4.17
C SER A 162 9.37 21.27 2.81
N LEU A 163 9.49 20.10 2.18
CA LEU A 163 8.86 19.78 0.90
C LEU A 163 7.33 19.90 0.97
N PHE A 164 6.71 19.25 1.95
CA PHE A 164 5.24 19.23 2.08
C PHE A 164 4.66 20.59 2.45
N PHE A 165 5.30 21.32 3.36
CA PHE A 165 4.85 22.65 3.75
C PHE A 165 4.89 23.64 2.56
N VAL A 166 5.98 23.65 1.80
CA VAL A 166 6.13 24.56 0.64
C VAL A 166 5.20 24.17 -0.50
N SER A 167 5.05 22.87 -0.78
CA SER A 167 4.09 22.41 -1.79
C SER A 167 2.65 22.82 -1.44
N GLY A 168 2.27 22.75 -0.17
CA GLY A 168 0.97 23.23 0.32
C GLY A 168 0.81 24.74 0.17
N ALA A 169 1.84 25.50 0.55
CA ALA A 169 1.87 26.95 0.42
C ALA A 169 1.62 27.44 -1.02
N LEU A 170 2.23 26.76 -2.00
CA LEU A 170 2.21 27.17 -3.40
C LEU A 170 1.00 26.64 -4.16
N SER A 171 0.63 25.38 -3.93
CA SER A 171 -0.44 24.72 -4.69
C SER A 171 -1.84 25.12 -4.24
N LYS A 172 -2.00 25.48 -2.96
CA LYS A 172 -3.29 25.72 -2.31
C LYS A 172 -4.28 24.53 -2.44
N LYS A 173 -3.76 23.31 -2.63
CA LYS A 173 -4.56 22.08 -2.79
C LYS A 173 -3.94 20.93 -2.00
N LEU A 174 -4.68 20.34 -1.07
CA LEU A 174 -4.22 19.21 -0.25
C LEU A 174 -3.75 18.02 -1.09
N VAL A 175 -4.45 17.71 -2.19
CA VAL A 175 -4.13 16.58 -3.08
C VAL A 175 -2.68 16.68 -3.61
N VAL A 176 -2.21 17.88 -3.93
CA VAL A 176 -0.85 18.10 -4.45
C VAL A 176 0.19 17.77 -3.37
N VAL A 177 -0.08 18.13 -2.11
CA VAL A 177 0.83 17.85 -0.99
C VAL A 177 0.99 16.35 -0.78
N TYR A 178 -0.11 15.59 -0.82
CA TYR A 178 -0.07 14.14 -0.64
C TYR A 178 0.67 13.44 -1.78
N THR A 179 0.51 13.96 -2.99
CA THR A 179 1.22 13.43 -4.17
C THR A 179 2.73 13.55 -4.01
N GLN A 180 3.23 14.57 -3.31
CA GLN A 180 4.68 14.71 -3.06
C GLN A 180 5.24 13.55 -2.22
N GLY A 181 4.46 12.98 -1.30
CA GLY A 181 4.90 11.81 -0.53
C GLY A 181 5.13 10.60 -1.44
N ILE A 182 4.26 10.43 -2.44
CA ILE A 182 4.38 9.39 -3.45
C ILE A 182 5.59 9.65 -4.34
N ILE A 183 5.77 10.88 -4.81
CA ILE A 183 6.93 11.26 -5.62
C ILE A 183 8.23 11.01 -4.84
N LEU A 184 8.25 11.29 -3.52
CA LEU A 184 9.43 11.00 -2.70
C LEU A 184 9.72 9.49 -2.62
N PHE A 185 8.69 8.66 -2.47
CA PHE A 185 8.84 7.21 -2.51
C PHE A 185 9.36 6.72 -3.88
N VAL A 186 8.87 7.33 -4.97
CA VAL A 186 9.35 7.06 -6.32
C VAL A 186 10.82 7.42 -6.46
N VAL A 187 11.22 8.61 -6.00
CA VAL A 187 12.63 9.04 -6.02
C VAL A 187 13.51 8.05 -5.26
N PHE A 188 13.05 7.55 -4.11
CA PHE A 188 13.75 6.48 -3.40
C PHE A 188 13.91 5.21 -4.26
N MET A 189 12.85 4.74 -4.91
CA MET A 189 12.96 3.56 -5.78
C MET A 189 13.92 3.80 -6.95
N LEU A 190 13.91 5.00 -7.56
CA LEU A 190 14.85 5.37 -8.62
C LEU A 190 16.30 5.37 -8.15
N THR A 191 16.56 5.70 -6.88
CA THR A 191 17.93 5.69 -6.36
C THR A 191 18.54 4.30 -6.36
N LYS A 192 17.73 3.25 -6.17
CA LYS A 192 18.21 1.86 -6.20
C LYS A 192 18.80 1.46 -7.56
N ALA A 193 18.37 2.11 -8.65
CA ALA A 193 18.86 1.82 -9.98
C ALA A 193 20.16 2.54 -10.36
N ILE A 194 20.65 3.43 -9.49
CA ILE A 194 21.92 4.11 -9.71
C ILE A 194 23.06 3.08 -9.55
N THR A 195 23.89 2.94 -10.58
CA THR A 195 25.01 1.98 -10.62
C THR A 195 26.22 2.39 -9.78
N ASN A 196 26.35 3.68 -9.47
CA ASN A 196 27.43 4.18 -8.62
C ASN A 196 27.00 4.15 -7.14
N ASP A 197 27.63 3.29 -6.34
CA ASP A 197 27.30 3.06 -4.93
C ASP A 197 27.32 4.34 -4.08
N PHE A 198 28.28 5.24 -4.32
CA PHE A 198 28.37 6.50 -3.58
C PHE A 198 27.20 7.42 -3.92
N ALA A 199 26.85 7.56 -5.20
CA ALA A 199 25.71 8.37 -5.63
C ALA A 199 24.38 7.76 -5.16
N GLN A 200 24.25 6.43 -5.22
CA GLN A 200 23.10 5.68 -4.71
C GLN A 200 22.90 5.94 -3.21
N ALA A 201 23.97 5.85 -2.42
CA ALA A 201 23.93 6.10 -0.99
C ALA A 201 23.73 7.58 -0.63
N LEU A 202 24.20 8.52 -1.46
CA LEU A 202 24.02 9.96 -1.24
C LEU A 202 22.59 10.43 -1.53
N PHE A 203 22.00 9.95 -2.63
CA PHE A 203 20.65 10.34 -3.06
C PHE A 203 19.53 9.52 -2.43
N ASP A 204 19.82 8.67 -1.45
CA ASP A 204 18.78 7.95 -0.71
C ASP A 204 18.11 8.84 0.37
N PRO A 205 16.81 9.18 0.23
CA PRO A 205 16.11 10.03 1.20
C PRO A 205 15.82 9.35 2.55
N PHE A 206 15.78 8.01 2.60
CA PHE A 206 15.40 7.23 3.78
C PHE A 206 16.59 6.52 4.46
N SER A 207 17.78 6.60 3.84
CA SER A 207 19.04 6.00 4.29
C SER A 207 19.04 4.47 4.42
N LEU A 208 18.15 3.78 3.71
CA LEU A 208 18.14 2.32 3.65
C LEU A 208 19.32 1.76 2.82
N THR A 209 19.58 2.32 1.64
CA THR A 209 20.76 1.96 0.82
C THR A 209 22.03 2.53 1.45
N THR A 210 21.97 3.75 2.00
CA THR A 210 23.11 4.36 2.71
C THR A 210 23.59 3.49 3.87
N LEU A 211 22.67 2.98 4.71
CA LEU A 211 23.01 2.11 5.83
C LEU A 211 23.53 0.75 5.35
N THR A 212 23.07 0.25 4.20
CA THR A 212 23.54 -1.00 3.63
C THR A 212 24.97 -0.86 3.10
N SER A 213 25.26 0.20 2.34
CA SER A 213 26.60 0.48 1.80
C SER A 213 27.66 0.65 2.90
N ILE A 214 27.32 1.30 4.02
CA ILE A 214 28.26 1.48 5.15
C ILE A 214 28.57 0.17 5.87
N THR A 215 27.65 -0.79 5.85
CA THR A 215 27.75 -2.05 6.62
C THR A 215 28.07 -3.26 5.75
N GLU A 216 28.31 -3.04 4.46
CA GLU A 216 28.59 -4.09 3.49
C GLU A 216 29.85 -4.89 3.88
N SER A 217 30.91 -4.20 4.28
CA SER A 217 32.18 -4.80 4.72
C SER A 217 32.17 -5.36 6.16
N TRP A 218 31.08 -5.18 6.92
CA TRP A 218 31.03 -5.58 8.32
C TRP A 218 30.70 -7.07 8.46
N THR A 219 31.40 -7.73 9.38
CA THR A 219 31.09 -9.09 9.82
C THR A 219 29.78 -9.14 10.61
N VAL A 220 29.19 -10.34 10.76
CA VAL A 220 27.95 -10.54 11.55
C VAL A 220 28.11 -10.07 13.00
N ALA A 221 29.29 -10.29 13.60
CA ALA A 221 29.60 -9.84 14.96
C ALA A 221 29.65 -8.30 15.06
N GLU A 222 30.24 -7.63 14.07
CA GLU A 222 30.30 -6.17 14.00
C GLU A 222 28.91 -5.55 13.79
N ARG A 223 28.10 -6.11 12.88
CA ARG A 223 26.72 -5.66 12.62
C ARG A 223 25.83 -5.72 13.87
N ASN A 224 26.12 -6.63 14.79
CA ASN A 224 25.40 -6.79 16.05
C ASN A 224 25.77 -5.75 17.12
N VAL A 225 27.07 -5.43 17.25
CA VAL A 225 27.58 -4.67 18.40
C VAL A 225 27.90 -3.23 18.04
N GLN A 226 28.35 -2.96 16.82
CA GLN A 226 28.90 -1.67 16.43
C GLN A 226 27.81 -0.63 16.20
N ALA A 227 27.94 0.52 16.86
CA ALA A 227 27.04 1.65 16.62
C ALA A 227 27.34 2.29 15.27
N ILE A 228 26.30 2.67 14.53
CA ILE A 228 26.44 3.28 13.20
C ILE A 228 27.29 4.56 13.30
N PRO A 229 28.41 4.67 12.58
CA PRO A 229 29.25 5.85 12.61
C PRO A 229 28.55 7.02 11.91
N PHE A 230 28.55 8.20 12.54
CA PHE A 230 28.01 9.42 11.93
C PHE A 230 29.13 10.17 11.20
N SER A 231 29.72 9.49 10.22
CA SER A 231 30.86 9.98 9.43
C SER A 231 30.78 9.43 8.00
N GLY A 232 31.58 9.97 7.09
CA GLY A 232 31.63 9.51 5.70
C GLY A 232 30.30 9.72 4.96
N VAL A 233 29.84 8.69 4.26
CA VAL A 233 28.69 8.76 3.35
C VAL A 233 27.39 9.10 4.07
N LEU A 234 27.17 8.62 5.30
CA LEU A 234 25.97 8.96 6.07
C LEU A 234 25.91 10.46 6.37
N LEU A 235 27.02 11.06 6.80
CA LEU A 235 27.07 12.49 7.09
C LEU A 235 26.78 13.31 5.84
N LEU A 236 27.38 12.94 4.69
CA LEU A 236 27.16 13.62 3.42
C LEU A 236 25.70 13.50 2.95
N ASN A 237 25.10 12.32 3.06
CA ASN A 237 23.68 12.10 2.80
C ASN A 237 22.81 13.04 3.65
N LYS A 238 23.04 13.11 4.96
CA LYS A 238 22.23 13.94 5.85
C LYS A 238 22.43 15.44 5.61
N LEU A 239 23.65 15.87 5.36
CA LEU A 239 23.94 17.26 5.00
C LEU A 239 23.26 17.64 3.68
N PHE A 240 23.30 16.77 2.67
CA PHE A 240 22.65 16.99 1.39
C PHE A 240 21.14 17.21 1.54
N TRP A 241 20.44 16.30 2.23
CA TRP A 241 18.98 16.39 2.39
C TRP A 241 18.53 17.56 3.27
N VAL A 242 19.28 17.88 4.33
CA VAL A 242 18.99 19.04 5.18
C VAL A 242 19.21 20.34 4.41
N LEU A 243 20.32 20.45 3.68
CA LEU A 243 20.61 21.62 2.84
C LEU A 243 19.53 21.78 1.77
N PHE A 244 19.12 20.69 1.13
CA PHE A 244 18.06 20.70 0.13
C PHE A 244 16.71 21.13 0.73
N GLY A 245 16.39 20.68 1.95
CA GLY A 245 15.23 21.16 2.71
C GLY A 245 15.27 22.67 2.97
N ILE A 246 16.42 23.22 3.36
CA ILE A 246 16.62 24.67 3.55
C ILE A 246 16.41 25.43 2.25
N VAL A 247 16.96 24.95 1.13
CA VAL A 247 16.78 25.54 -0.19
C VAL A 247 15.30 25.56 -0.59
N ILE A 248 14.56 24.48 -0.32
CA ILE A 248 13.11 24.42 -0.58
C ILE A 248 12.36 25.45 0.26
N LEU A 249 12.66 25.58 1.55
CA LEU A 249 12.05 26.61 2.40
C LEU A 249 12.35 28.02 1.92
N PHE A 250 13.59 28.28 1.49
CA PHE A 250 13.99 29.56 0.94
C PHE A 250 13.26 29.87 -0.38
N PHE A 251 13.17 28.90 -1.27
CA PHE A 251 12.39 29.01 -2.51
C PHE A 251 10.90 29.26 -2.22
N GLY A 252 10.33 28.52 -1.27
CA GLY A 252 8.96 28.72 -0.80
C GLY A 252 8.76 30.12 -0.24
N TYR A 253 9.71 30.61 0.56
CA TYR A 253 9.72 31.98 1.04
C TYR A 253 9.77 32.98 -0.12
N MET A 254 10.61 32.83 -1.13
CA MET A 254 10.63 33.77 -2.26
C MET A 254 9.30 33.81 -3.02
N LYS A 255 8.76 32.65 -3.37
CA LYS A 255 7.60 32.51 -4.26
C LYS A 255 6.25 32.76 -3.57
N PHE A 256 6.17 32.61 -2.25
CA PHE A 256 4.93 32.85 -1.51
C PHE A 256 4.53 34.33 -1.54
N SER A 257 3.27 34.65 -1.88
CA SER A 257 2.78 36.02 -1.88
C SER A 257 1.66 36.22 -0.85
N PHE A 258 1.76 37.30 -0.08
CA PHE A 258 0.72 37.80 0.84
C PHE A 258 -0.36 38.57 0.07
N THR A 259 -0.86 37.99 -1.03
CA THR A 259 -1.87 38.60 -1.87
C THR A 259 -3.06 37.67 -2.00
N VAL A 260 -4.22 38.12 -1.51
CA VAL A 260 -5.49 37.39 -1.60
C VAL A 260 -6.01 37.46 -3.03
N VAL A 261 -5.87 38.63 -3.66
CA VAL A 261 -6.18 38.85 -5.06
C VAL A 261 -4.93 38.53 -5.88
N LYS A 262 -4.91 37.37 -6.53
CA LYS A 262 -4.04 37.21 -7.70
C LYS A 262 -4.54 38.23 -8.71
N ASP A 263 -3.72 39.22 -9.05
CA ASP A 263 -3.96 40.10 -10.19
C ASP A 263 -4.26 39.24 -11.41
N LYS A 264 -5.54 39.03 -11.72
CA LYS A 264 -5.99 38.56 -13.02
C LYS A 264 -5.89 39.75 -13.98
N ARG A 265 -4.66 40.24 -14.19
CA ARG A 265 -4.31 41.02 -15.38
C ARG A 265 -4.18 40.06 -16.56
N ARG A 266 -5.28 39.44 -16.96
CA ARG A 266 -5.54 38.84 -18.28
C ARG A 266 -6.99 38.35 -18.29
N PHE A 267 -7.76 38.92 -19.21
CA PHE A 267 -9.22 38.87 -19.34
C PHE A 267 -10.02 39.81 -18.42
N LYS A 268 -9.85 41.12 -18.63
CA LYS A 268 -11.04 41.96 -18.84
C LYS A 268 -11.78 41.40 -20.08
N LYS A 269 -12.57 40.34 -19.91
CA LYS A 269 -13.80 40.29 -20.71
C LYS A 269 -14.58 41.49 -20.20
N LYS A 270 -14.85 42.47 -21.08
CA LYS A 270 -15.88 43.47 -20.81
C LYS A 270 -17.06 42.69 -20.24
N ALA A 271 -17.44 42.98 -19.01
CA ALA A 271 -18.76 42.59 -18.55
C ALA A 271 -19.70 43.24 -19.57
N GLN A 272 -20.27 42.43 -20.46
CA GLN A 272 -21.45 42.86 -21.19
C GLN A 272 -22.47 43.20 -20.09
N PRO A 273 -23.11 44.38 -20.15
CA PRO A 273 -24.24 44.63 -19.28
C PRO A 273 -25.20 43.45 -19.46
N PHE A 274 -25.56 42.82 -18.35
CA PHE A 274 -26.60 41.82 -18.35
C PHE A 274 -27.89 42.60 -18.60
N ASP A 275 -28.22 42.81 -19.86
CA ASP A 275 -29.54 43.29 -20.24
C ASP A 275 -30.52 42.22 -19.77
N ILE A 276 -31.20 42.51 -18.67
CA ILE A 276 -32.43 41.83 -18.31
C ILE A 276 -33.43 42.27 -19.37
N GLN A 277 -33.37 41.64 -20.55
CA GLN A 277 -34.54 41.58 -21.40
C GLN A 277 -35.58 40.80 -20.60
N SER A 278 -36.56 41.52 -20.07
CA SER A 278 -37.81 40.93 -19.64
C SER A 278 -38.44 40.29 -20.87
N ASN A 279 -38.08 39.04 -21.14
CA ASN A 279 -38.84 38.20 -22.05
C ASN A 279 -40.20 38.01 -21.40
N ASN A 280 -41.14 38.87 -21.78
CA ASN A 280 -42.54 38.69 -21.50
C ASN A 280 -42.97 37.37 -22.15
N GLY A 281 -43.19 36.36 -21.31
CA GLY A 281 -43.98 35.17 -21.60
C GLY A 281 -43.74 34.53 -22.96
N SER A 282 -42.57 33.93 -23.20
CA SER A 282 -42.58 32.77 -24.08
C SER A 282 -43.36 31.68 -23.35
N ASN A 283 -44.48 31.24 -23.91
CA ASN A 283 -45.12 29.97 -23.55
C ASN A 283 -44.09 28.86 -23.84
N ILE A 284 -43.21 28.62 -22.87
CA ILE A 284 -42.32 27.47 -22.87
C ILE A 284 -43.25 26.31 -22.57
N GLU A 285 -43.62 25.56 -23.61
CA GLU A 285 -44.24 24.25 -23.44
C GLU A 285 -43.29 23.44 -22.56
N ILE A 286 -43.68 23.26 -21.29
CA ILE A 286 -42.93 22.44 -20.35
C ILE A 286 -43.03 21.02 -20.92
N PRO A 287 -41.93 20.42 -21.39
CA PRO A 287 -42.01 19.08 -21.96
C PRO A 287 -42.51 18.13 -20.87
N GLU A 288 -43.61 17.43 -21.13
CA GLU A 288 -44.10 16.37 -20.25
C GLU A 288 -43.06 15.24 -20.23
N PHE A 289 -42.16 15.29 -19.24
CA PHE A 289 -41.15 14.27 -19.06
C PHE A 289 -41.73 13.12 -18.24
N LYS A 290 -41.92 11.95 -18.87
CA LYS A 290 -42.22 10.71 -18.14
C LYS A 290 -40.95 10.21 -17.45
N THR A 291 -40.93 10.23 -16.11
CA THR A 291 -39.82 9.69 -15.32
C THR A 291 -39.79 8.16 -15.42
N ALA A 292 -38.86 7.62 -16.22
CA ALA A 292 -38.66 6.17 -16.30
C ALA A 292 -37.86 5.68 -15.09
N HIS A 293 -38.53 5.02 -14.12
CA HIS A 293 -37.90 4.45 -12.91
C HIS A 293 -37.43 2.97 -13.08
N GLY A 294 -37.31 2.50 -14.32
CA GLY A 294 -36.93 1.11 -14.63
C GLY A 294 -35.45 0.78 -14.34
N LEU A 295 -35.13 -0.52 -14.36
CA LEU A 295 -33.75 -1.04 -14.21
C LEU A 295 -32.76 -0.40 -15.19
N LYS A 296 -33.17 -0.18 -16.45
CA LYS A 296 -32.36 0.49 -17.48
C LYS A 296 -31.97 1.92 -17.08
N SER A 297 -32.87 2.65 -16.42
CA SER A 297 -32.61 4.00 -15.93
C SER A 297 -31.57 4.01 -14.82
N LYS A 298 -31.70 3.11 -13.83
CA LYS A 298 -30.72 2.92 -12.74
C LYS A 298 -29.34 2.52 -13.26
N TRP A 299 -29.28 1.69 -14.31
CA TRP A 299 -28.01 1.32 -14.94
C TRP A 299 -27.36 2.51 -15.65
N ASN A 300 -28.14 3.32 -16.35
CA ASN A 300 -27.63 4.52 -17.01
C ASN A 300 -27.15 5.56 -15.99
N GLU A 301 -27.90 5.74 -14.90
CA GLU A 301 -27.52 6.57 -13.76
C GLU A 301 -26.18 6.11 -13.18
N LEU A 302 -26.04 4.81 -12.85
CA LEU A 302 -24.79 4.23 -12.38
C LEU A 302 -23.64 4.53 -13.34
N ARG A 303 -23.80 4.22 -14.63
CA ARG A 303 -22.78 4.47 -15.66
C ARG A 303 -22.34 5.92 -15.71
N HIS A 304 -23.28 6.88 -15.70
CA HIS A 304 -22.94 8.30 -15.74
C HIS A 304 -22.20 8.76 -14.48
N PHE A 305 -22.60 8.28 -13.30
CA PHE A 305 -21.89 8.57 -12.06
C PHE A 305 -20.50 7.95 -12.03
N SER A 306 -20.36 6.68 -12.41
CA SER A 306 -19.06 6.01 -12.54
C SER A 306 -18.13 6.78 -13.46
N TRP A 307 -18.65 7.19 -14.63
CA TRP A 307 -17.89 7.97 -15.60
C TRP A 307 -17.49 9.35 -15.06
N PHE A 308 -18.39 10.04 -14.35
CA PHE A 308 -18.09 11.32 -13.72
C PHE A 308 -16.95 11.21 -12.70
N TYR A 309 -17.02 10.24 -11.79
CA TYR A 309 -15.98 10.04 -10.77
C TYR A 309 -14.65 9.61 -11.40
N PHE A 310 -14.68 8.70 -12.38
CA PHE A 310 -13.53 8.29 -13.17
C PHE A 310 -12.85 9.48 -13.85
N VAL A 311 -13.57 10.22 -14.70
CA VAL A 311 -13.03 11.38 -15.42
C VAL A 311 -12.51 12.42 -14.46
N SER A 312 -13.19 12.63 -13.33
CA SER A 312 -12.74 13.62 -12.37
C SER A 312 -11.43 13.25 -11.67
N VAL A 313 -11.10 11.97 -11.50
CA VAL A 313 -9.79 11.54 -11.02
C VAL A 313 -8.75 11.66 -12.13
N CYS A 314 -9.07 11.22 -13.36
CA CYS A 314 -8.16 11.36 -14.51
C CYS A 314 -7.80 12.82 -14.84
N LYS A 315 -8.65 13.79 -14.49
CA LYS A 315 -8.36 15.23 -14.62
C LYS A 315 -7.38 15.77 -13.58
N GLN A 316 -7.07 15.01 -12.53
CA GLN A 316 -6.11 15.44 -11.50
C GLN A 316 -4.68 15.18 -11.97
N PRO A 317 -3.79 16.19 -11.98
CA PRO A 317 -2.38 16.00 -12.35
C PRO A 317 -1.68 14.94 -11.48
N SER A 318 -2.11 14.83 -10.22
CA SER A 318 -1.61 13.85 -9.27
C SER A 318 -1.77 12.40 -9.74
N PHE A 319 -2.85 12.07 -10.43
CA PHE A 319 -3.06 10.72 -10.95
C PHE A 319 -2.05 10.38 -12.04
N TRP A 320 -1.86 11.27 -13.01
CA TRP A 320 -0.88 11.07 -14.09
C TRP A 320 0.55 11.06 -13.58
N ALA A 321 0.87 11.82 -12.53
CA ALA A 321 2.17 11.72 -11.87
C ALA A 321 2.44 10.30 -11.36
N ILE A 322 1.45 9.65 -10.71
CA ILE A 322 1.57 8.26 -10.23
C ILE A 322 1.76 7.29 -11.40
N VAL A 323 0.95 7.43 -12.45
CA VAL A 323 1.03 6.57 -13.65
C VAL A 323 2.41 6.65 -14.30
N ILE A 324 2.90 7.87 -14.55
CA ILE A 324 4.21 8.11 -15.16
C ILE A 324 5.33 7.57 -14.26
N CYS A 325 5.26 7.82 -12.95
CA CYS A 325 6.26 7.29 -12.02
C CYS A 325 6.29 5.76 -12.01
N GLY A 326 5.12 5.11 -12.04
CA GLY A 326 5.02 3.65 -12.14
C GLY A 326 5.69 3.13 -13.43
N MET A 327 5.39 3.74 -14.57
CA MET A 327 6.02 3.38 -15.85
C MET A 327 7.54 3.55 -15.82
N ILE A 328 8.04 4.68 -15.30
CA ILE A 328 9.49 4.96 -15.24
C ILE A 328 10.20 3.93 -14.35
N ILE A 329 9.67 3.65 -13.16
CA ILE A 329 10.29 2.68 -12.23
C ILE A 329 10.38 1.31 -12.87
N ILE A 330 9.31 0.88 -13.53
CA ILE A 330 9.28 -0.41 -14.23
C ILE A 330 10.37 -0.48 -15.29
N LEU A 331 10.45 0.52 -16.17
CA LEU A 331 11.45 0.55 -17.26
C LEU A 331 12.88 0.51 -16.74
N ILE A 332 13.10 0.97 -15.51
CA ILE A 332 14.41 1.04 -14.89
C ILE A 332 14.74 -0.26 -14.13
N ASN A 333 13.82 -0.76 -13.31
CA ASN A 333 14.02 -2.01 -12.56
C ASN A 333 14.17 -3.21 -13.49
N SER A 334 13.44 -3.25 -14.59
CA SER A 334 13.52 -4.34 -15.56
C SER A 334 14.85 -4.39 -16.33
N VAL A 335 15.67 -3.34 -16.32
CA VAL A 335 17.04 -3.42 -16.89
C VAL A 335 17.93 -4.36 -16.06
N ASN A 336 17.60 -4.57 -14.78
CA ASN A 336 18.31 -5.46 -13.88
C ASN A 336 17.64 -6.84 -13.75
N LEU A 337 17.00 -7.34 -14.82
CA LEU A 337 16.47 -8.70 -14.84
C LEU A 337 17.61 -9.66 -14.50
N GLY A 338 17.54 -10.21 -13.30
CA GLY A 338 18.67 -10.86 -12.64
C GLY A 338 19.25 -12.00 -13.47
N THR A 339 20.56 -12.17 -13.35
CA THR A 339 21.22 -13.39 -13.80
C THR A 339 20.78 -14.54 -12.91
N VAL A 340 19.89 -15.39 -13.41
CA VAL A 340 19.51 -16.61 -12.67
C VAL A 340 20.67 -17.59 -12.86
N TYR A 341 21.37 -17.91 -11.78
CA TYR A 341 22.59 -18.73 -11.79
C TYR A 341 23.71 -18.22 -12.71
N GLY A 342 23.86 -16.90 -12.85
CA GLY A 342 24.92 -16.29 -13.66
C GLY A 342 24.66 -16.28 -15.17
N VAL A 343 23.43 -16.59 -15.60
CA VAL A 343 23.01 -16.56 -17.02
C VAL A 343 21.90 -15.53 -17.21
N ASP A 344 22.01 -14.72 -18.26
CA ASP A 344 20.99 -13.75 -18.63
C ASP A 344 19.71 -14.47 -19.07
N SER A 345 18.61 -14.18 -18.38
CA SER A 345 17.31 -14.71 -18.73
C SER A 345 16.65 -13.88 -19.83
N PHE A 346 16.00 -14.53 -20.80
CA PHE A 346 15.17 -13.82 -21.76
C PHE A 346 14.03 -13.08 -21.04
N PRO A 347 13.62 -11.88 -21.50
CA PRO A 347 12.51 -11.12 -20.94
C PRO A 347 11.16 -11.72 -21.35
N ALA A 348 10.96 -13.01 -21.01
CA ALA A 348 9.73 -13.73 -21.26
C ALA A 348 8.55 -13.07 -20.54
N THR A 349 7.38 -13.13 -21.16
CA THR A 349 6.21 -12.35 -20.72
C THR A 349 5.82 -12.62 -19.26
N TYR A 350 5.89 -13.86 -18.79
CA TYR A 350 5.56 -14.18 -17.39
C TYR A 350 6.50 -13.53 -16.38
N PHE A 351 7.81 -13.48 -16.70
CA PHE A 351 8.83 -12.92 -15.82
C PHE A 351 8.68 -11.40 -15.73
N ILE A 352 8.37 -10.75 -16.86
CA ILE A 352 8.02 -9.33 -16.89
C ILE A 352 6.75 -9.08 -16.08
N VAL A 353 5.71 -9.90 -16.23
CA VAL A 353 4.46 -9.74 -15.47
C VAL A 353 4.70 -9.87 -13.95
N GLU A 354 5.49 -10.84 -13.50
CA GLU A 354 5.83 -11.03 -12.09
C GLU A 354 6.57 -9.81 -11.51
N GLU A 355 7.62 -9.34 -12.19
CA GLU A 355 8.36 -8.12 -11.80
C GLU A 355 7.44 -6.90 -11.78
N LEU A 356 6.57 -6.76 -12.79
CA LEU A 356 5.60 -5.67 -12.86
C LEU A 356 4.61 -5.73 -11.68
N GLN A 357 4.13 -6.91 -11.31
CA GLN A 357 3.20 -7.09 -10.18
C GLN A 357 3.84 -6.67 -8.87
N GLU A 358 5.05 -7.13 -8.58
CA GLU A 358 5.78 -6.81 -7.34
C GLU A 358 6.10 -5.32 -7.24
N SER A 359 6.70 -4.74 -8.29
CA SER A 359 7.11 -3.34 -8.31
C SER A 359 5.90 -2.39 -8.28
N SER A 360 4.76 -2.75 -8.87
CA SER A 360 3.60 -1.86 -8.99
C SER A 360 2.61 -1.87 -7.83
N MET A 361 2.68 -2.89 -6.96
CA MET A 361 1.75 -3.09 -5.85
C MET A 361 1.63 -1.86 -4.94
N TYR A 362 2.75 -1.17 -4.68
CA TYR A 362 2.79 0.05 -3.88
C TYR A 362 1.94 1.18 -4.48
N PHE A 363 1.94 1.36 -5.80
CA PHE A 363 1.13 2.40 -6.46
C PHE A 363 -0.35 2.09 -6.34
N PHE A 364 -0.73 0.83 -6.49
CA PHE A 364 -2.12 0.42 -6.33
C PHE A 364 -2.62 0.64 -4.90
N LEU A 365 -1.84 0.26 -3.88
CA LEU A 365 -2.17 0.51 -2.48
C LEU A 365 -2.32 2.00 -2.18
N ILE A 366 -1.41 2.82 -2.68
CA ILE A 366 -1.48 4.29 -2.54
C ILE A 366 -2.78 4.81 -3.18
N ILE A 367 -3.09 4.43 -4.43
CA ILE A 367 -4.31 4.88 -5.09
C ILE A 367 -5.55 4.42 -4.31
N LEU A 368 -5.56 3.17 -3.85
CA LEU A 368 -6.64 2.60 -3.07
C LEU A 368 -6.90 3.39 -1.79
N VAL A 369 -5.87 3.61 -0.98
CA VAL A 369 -6.04 4.27 0.32
C VAL A 369 -6.42 5.75 0.14
N PHE A 370 -5.78 6.47 -0.78
CA PHE A 370 -6.01 7.90 -0.94
C PHE A 370 -7.27 8.24 -1.74
N TYR A 371 -7.45 7.64 -2.93
CA TYR A 371 -8.58 7.99 -3.78
C TYR A 371 -9.90 7.42 -3.27
N SER A 372 -9.91 6.34 -2.49
CA SER A 372 -11.14 5.91 -1.79
C SER A 372 -11.65 7.00 -0.84
N GLY A 373 -10.76 7.56 -0.02
CA GLY A 373 -11.09 8.68 0.88
C GLY A 373 -11.45 9.96 0.13
N GLU A 374 -10.68 10.33 -0.90
CA GLU A 374 -10.96 11.51 -1.72
C GLU A 374 -12.34 11.43 -2.40
N LEU A 375 -12.68 10.28 -2.99
CA LEU A 375 -13.96 10.10 -3.67
C LEU A 375 -15.15 10.13 -2.71
N ILE A 376 -15.03 9.53 -1.53
CA ILE A 376 -16.11 9.52 -0.55
C ILE A 376 -16.37 10.92 0.01
N TRP A 377 -15.32 11.68 0.26
CA TRP A 377 -15.41 13.01 0.88
C TRP A 377 -15.53 14.17 -0.12
N LYS A 378 -15.50 13.89 -1.42
CA LYS A 378 -15.43 14.88 -2.50
C LYS A 378 -16.51 15.95 -2.46
N GLU A 379 -17.76 15.57 -2.23
CA GLU A 379 -18.87 16.53 -2.24
C GLU A 379 -18.82 17.42 -1.00
N ARG A 380 -18.31 16.91 0.13
CA ARG A 380 -18.15 17.68 1.36
C ARG A 380 -16.96 18.62 1.30
N SER A 381 -15.87 18.26 0.61
CA SER A 381 -14.70 19.14 0.48
C SER A 381 -14.95 20.36 -0.40
N VAL A 382 -16.05 20.38 -1.17
CA VAL A 382 -16.47 21.50 -2.03
C VAL A 382 -17.83 22.07 -1.58
N ASP A 383 -18.31 21.71 -0.39
CA ASP A 383 -19.58 22.19 0.20
C ASP A 383 -20.83 21.94 -0.68
N LEU A 384 -20.80 20.91 -1.54
CA LEU A 384 -21.93 20.51 -2.39
C LEU A 384 -22.76 19.37 -1.79
N ASN A 385 -22.38 18.85 -0.63
CA ASN A 385 -23.06 17.71 0.00
C ASN A 385 -24.54 17.96 0.26
N LEU A 386 -24.95 19.17 0.67
CA LEU A 386 -26.37 19.49 0.92
C LEU A 386 -27.21 19.43 -0.35
N ILE A 387 -26.67 19.86 -1.49
CA ILE A 387 -27.34 19.79 -2.79
C ILE A 387 -27.51 18.32 -3.20
N TYR A 388 -26.43 17.53 -3.07
CA TYR A 388 -26.45 16.11 -3.38
C TYR A 388 -27.44 15.34 -2.47
N ASP A 389 -27.46 15.66 -1.17
CA ASP A 389 -28.33 14.99 -0.20
C ASP A 389 -29.82 15.25 -0.46
N ALA A 390 -30.15 16.41 -1.05
CA ALA A 390 -31.50 16.80 -1.44
C ALA A 390 -32.01 16.11 -2.73
N THR A 391 -31.11 15.51 -3.52
CA THR A 391 -31.52 14.80 -4.76
C THR A 391 -32.25 13.49 -4.45
N SER A 392 -33.11 13.02 -5.36
CA SER A 392 -33.82 11.72 -5.22
C SER A 392 -32.92 10.49 -5.42
N MET A 393 -31.61 10.68 -5.54
CA MET A 393 -30.63 9.62 -5.79
C MET A 393 -30.55 8.61 -4.64
N SER A 394 -30.41 7.33 -4.99
CA SER A 394 -30.15 6.26 -4.02
C SER A 394 -28.70 6.32 -3.51
N ASN A 395 -28.53 6.18 -2.20
CA ASN A 395 -27.21 6.11 -1.56
C ASN A 395 -26.37 4.94 -2.11
N PHE A 396 -27.01 3.83 -2.46
CA PHE A 396 -26.33 2.67 -3.03
C PHE A 396 -25.74 2.99 -4.40
N LEU A 397 -26.51 3.65 -5.28
CA LEU A 397 -26.04 4.05 -6.61
C LEU A 397 -24.89 5.06 -6.52
N ASN A 398 -24.93 5.97 -5.53
CA ASN A 398 -23.87 6.95 -5.34
C ASN A 398 -22.57 6.25 -4.93
N LEU A 399 -22.63 5.40 -3.90
CA LEU A 399 -21.47 4.66 -3.43
C LEU A 399 -20.94 3.69 -4.49
N ALA A 400 -21.82 2.97 -5.20
CA ALA A 400 -21.46 2.07 -6.28
C ALA A 400 -20.84 2.82 -7.48
N GLY A 401 -21.33 4.02 -7.79
CA GLY A 401 -20.75 4.89 -8.83
C GLY A 401 -19.32 5.32 -8.49
N LYS A 402 -19.07 5.74 -7.24
CA LYS A 402 -17.72 6.04 -6.75
C LYS A 402 -16.80 4.82 -6.78
N PHE A 403 -17.31 3.66 -6.35
CA PHE A 403 -16.58 2.40 -6.31
C PHE A 403 -16.15 1.95 -7.71
N THR A 404 -17.09 1.88 -8.64
CA THR A 404 -16.82 1.52 -10.05
C THR A 404 -15.97 2.56 -10.78
N GLY A 405 -16.11 3.85 -10.44
CA GLY A 405 -15.22 4.90 -10.91
C GLY A 405 -13.77 4.65 -10.51
N LEU A 406 -13.52 4.26 -9.26
CA LEU A 406 -12.18 3.91 -8.76
C LEU A 406 -11.62 2.63 -9.41
N ILE A 407 -12.47 1.63 -9.68
CA ILE A 407 -12.07 0.45 -10.44
C ILE A 407 -11.55 0.84 -11.84
N GLY A 408 -12.24 1.77 -12.51
CA GLY A 408 -11.77 2.31 -13.80
C GLY A 408 -10.37 2.93 -13.71
N ILE A 409 -10.04 3.57 -12.58
CA ILE A 409 -8.71 4.14 -12.34
C ILE A 409 -7.63 3.07 -12.23
N TYR A 410 -7.91 1.94 -11.57
CA TYR A 410 -6.98 0.80 -11.54
C TYR A 410 -6.75 0.23 -12.93
N ILE A 411 -7.81 0.09 -13.74
CA ILE A 411 -7.71 -0.41 -15.12
C ILE A 411 -6.81 0.47 -15.98
N VAL A 412 -6.93 1.81 -15.86
CA VAL A 412 -6.04 2.73 -16.59
C VAL A 412 -4.58 2.54 -16.19
N LEU A 413 -4.29 2.40 -14.89
CA LEU A 413 -2.94 2.14 -14.44
C LEU A 413 -2.43 0.79 -14.97
N MET A 414 -3.20 -0.29 -14.84
CA MET A 414 -2.84 -1.63 -15.34
C MET A 414 -2.50 -1.62 -16.83
N ILE A 415 -3.35 -1.00 -17.66
CA ILE A 415 -3.09 -0.86 -19.11
C ILE A 415 -1.78 -0.10 -19.35
N SER A 416 -1.51 0.95 -18.58
CA SER A 416 -0.27 1.71 -18.67
C SER A 416 0.97 0.88 -18.31
N LEU A 417 0.86 -0.02 -17.32
CA LEU A 417 1.95 -0.91 -16.92
C LEU A 417 2.18 -2.02 -17.97
N ILE A 418 1.10 -2.60 -18.52
CA ILE A 418 1.20 -3.57 -19.62
C ILE A 418 1.89 -2.93 -20.83
N LEU A 419 1.51 -1.70 -21.18
CA LEU A 419 2.17 -0.96 -22.26
C LEU A 419 3.66 -0.75 -21.96
N SER A 420 4.01 -0.42 -20.71
CA SER A 420 5.40 -0.29 -20.27
C SER A 420 6.19 -1.60 -20.40
N GLY A 421 5.58 -2.74 -20.03
CA GLY A 421 6.18 -4.07 -20.19
C GLY A 421 6.43 -4.44 -21.66
N VAL A 422 5.45 -4.17 -22.54
CA VAL A 422 5.60 -4.41 -23.99
C VAL A 422 6.69 -3.52 -24.60
N ILE A 423 6.75 -2.24 -24.22
CA ILE A 423 7.82 -1.34 -24.64
C ILE A 423 9.18 -1.89 -24.19
N PHE A 424 9.29 -2.33 -22.93
CA PHE A 424 10.52 -2.91 -22.41
C PHE A 424 10.95 -4.18 -23.16
N GLN A 425 10.04 -5.13 -23.38
CA GLN A 425 10.32 -6.35 -24.16
C GLN A 425 10.81 -6.00 -25.57
N THR A 426 10.18 -5.00 -26.21
CA THR A 426 10.57 -4.50 -27.53
C THR A 426 11.98 -3.89 -27.52
N MET A 427 12.32 -3.10 -26.50
CA MET A 427 13.65 -2.49 -26.36
C MET A 427 14.77 -3.53 -26.19
N ASN A 428 14.46 -4.69 -25.62
CA ASN A 428 15.41 -5.81 -25.46
C ASN A 428 15.37 -6.82 -26.60
N GLY A 429 14.68 -6.53 -27.71
CA GLY A 429 14.62 -7.40 -28.89
C GLY A 429 13.76 -8.65 -28.73
N TYR A 430 12.88 -8.71 -27.72
CA TYR A 430 11.94 -9.82 -27.51
C TYR A 430 10.53 -9.44 -28.01
N TYR A 431 10.06 -10.13 -29.04
CA TYR A 431 8.81 -9.79 -29.74
C TYR A 431 7.66 -10.80 -29.50
N ASN A 432 7.87 -11.83 -28.69
CA ASN A 432 6.82 -12.83 -28.41
C ASN A 432 5.91 -12.36 -27.26
N PHE A 433 4.95 -11.49 -27.57
CA PHE A 433 4.05 -10.92 -26.57
C PHE A 433 2.89 -11.86 -26.26
N GLU A 434 2.89 -12.47 -25.08
CA GLU A 434 1.79 -13.31 -24.61
C GLU A 434 0.75 -12.47 -23.86
N PHE A 435 -0.12 -11.77 -24.60
CA PHE A 435 -1.14 -10.89 -24.00
C PHE A 435 -2.09 -11.59 -23.01
N GLN A 436 -2.28 -12.90 -23.16
CA GLN A 436 -3.07 -13.69 -22.22
C GLN A 436 -2.43 -13.73 -20.82
N VAL A 437 -1.10 -13.80 -20.74
CA VAL A 437 -0.36 -13.81 -19.46
C VAL A 437 -0.45 -12.45 -18.78
N TYR A 438 -0.30 -11.36 -19.55
CA TYR A 438 -0.56 -10.00 -19.06
C TYR A 438 -1.99 -9.86 -18.52
N PHE A 439 -2.99 -10.35 -19.27
CA PHE A 439 -4.38 -10.27 -18.84
C PHE A 439 -4.61 -11.03 -17.53
N ASN A 440 -4.10 -12.27 -17.43
CA ASN A 440 -4.28 -13.07 -16.23
C ASN A 440 -3.58 -12.44 -15.01
N GLY A 441 -2.33 -11.99 -15.14
CA GLY A 441 -1.60 -11.39 -14.01
C GLY A 441 -2.22 -10.08 -13.51
N PHE A 442 -2.69 -9.19 -14.39
CA PHE A 442 -3.27 -7.92 -13.95
C PHE A 442 -4.76 -8.02 -13.62
N PHE A 443 -5.56 -8.66 -14.47
CA PHE A 443 -7.02 -8.65 -14.36
C PHE A 443 -7.59 -9.84 -13.59
N LEU A 444 -6.92 -10.99 -13.55
CA LEU A 444 -7.36 -12.12 -12.71
C LEU A 444 -6.71 -12.09 -11.34
N GLU A 445 -5.47 -11.63 -11.21
CA GLU A 445 -4.79 -11.62 -9.91
C GLU A 445 -4.89 -10.28 -9.17
N ILE A 446 -4.35 -9.20 -9.74
CA ILE A 446 -4.30 -7.90 -9.04
C ILE A 446 -5.69 -7.27 -8.93
N LEU A 447 -6.50 -7.27 -10.00
CA LEU A 447 -7.77 -6.54 -10.01
C LEU A 447 -8.76 -7.04 -8.94
N PRO A 448 -9.00 -8.35 -8.76
CA PRO A 448 -9.85 -8.83 -7.67
C PRO A 448 -9.32 -8.46 -6.30
N PHE A 449 -7.99 -8.52 -6.09
CA PHE A 449 -7.37 -8.02 -4.86
C PHE A 449 -7.76 -6.55 -4.62
N LEU A 450 -7.58 -5.66 -5.60
CA LEU A 450 -7.91 -4.25 -5.44
C LEU A 450 -9.39 -3.99 -5.20
N ILE A 451 -10.27 -4.72 -5.87
CA ILE A 451 -11.72 -4.65 -5.67
C ILE A 451 -12.08 -4.99 -4.22
N LEU A 452 -11.54 -6.09 -3.69
CA LEU A 452 -11.81 -6.55 -2.32
C LEU A 452 -11.37 -5.52 -1.27
N TYR A 453 -10.14 -5.04 -1.39
CA TYR A 453 -9.64 -4.04 -0.45
C TYR A 453 -10.29 -2.66 -0.61
N THR A 454 -10.81 -2.35 -1.80
CA THR A 454 -11.63 -1.15 -2.02
C THR A 454 -12.96 -1.24 -1.27
N PHE A 455 -13.57 -2.43 -1.15
CA PHE A 455 -14.78 -2.59 -0.32
C PHE A 455 -14.51 -2.24 1.14
N ILE A 456 -13.41 -2.75 1.72
CA ILE A 456 -12.98 -2.39 3.08
C ILE A 456 -12.75 -0.89 3.18
N ALA A 457 -11.99 -0.32 2.24
CA ALA A 457 -11.66 1.10 2.27
C ALA A 457 -12.93 1.97 2.25
N PHE A 458 -13.88 1.66 1.37
CA PHE A 458 -15.14 2.39 1.29
C PHE A 458 -15.99 2.22 2.54
N PHE A 459 -16.09 1.01 3.07
CA PHE A 459 -16.83 0.71 4.29
C PHE A 459 -16.31 1.53 5.47
N VAL A 460 -14.99 1.52 5.71
CA VAL A 460 -14.33 2.26 6.78
C VAL A 460 -14.50 3.77 6.60
N GLN A 461 -14.30 4.27 5.38
CA GLN A 461 -14.44 5.71 5.07
C GLN A 461 -15.86 6.22 5.28
N VAL A 462 -16.88 5.38 5.04
CA VAL A 462 -18.27 5.75 5.30
C VAL A 462 -18.61 5.71 6.80
N LEU A 463 -18.06 4.75 7.55
CA LEU A 463 -18.28 4.66 8.99
C LEU A 463 -17.63 5.81 9.76
N THR A 464 -16.44 6.20 9.34
CA THR A 464 -15.67 7.29 9.95
C THR A 464 -16.24 8.66 9.59
N ASN A 465 -16.31 9.56 10.57
CA ASN A 465 -16.76 10.94 10.35
C ASN A 465 -15.61 11.91 10.04
N ASN A 466 -14.44 11.38 9.68
CA ASN A 466 -13.27 12.17 9.33
C ASN A 466 -12.45 11.41 8.28
N LYS A 467 -12.19 12.08 7.15
CA LYS A 467 -11.41 11.55 6.02
C LYS A 467 -10.06 10.95 6.46
N PHE A 468 -9.34 11.63 7.34
CA PHE A 468 -8.01 11.22 7.76
C PHE A 468 -8.06 10.01 8.68
N ILE A 469 -9.03 9.98 9.61
CA ILE A 469 -9.26 8.82 10.47
C ILE A 469 -9.69 7.61 9.62
N GLY A 470 -10.50 7.83 8.58
CA GLY A 470 -10.86 6.79 7.62
C GLY A 470 -9.64 6.20 6.91
N ILE A 471 -8.81 7.05 6.31
CA ILE A 471 -7.55 6.63 5.64
C ILE A 471 -6.69 5.84 6.62
N PHE A 472 -6.60 6.35 7.85
CA PHE A 472 -5.81 5.77 8.90
C PHE A 472 -6.26 4.35 9.30
N ILE A 473 -7.55 4.17 9.59
CA ILE A 473 -8.10 2.87 9.98
C ILE A 473 -7.96 1.85 8.85
N VAL A 474 -8.07 2.27 7.59
CA VAL A 474 -7.82 1.39 6.45
C VAL A 474 -6.40 0.84 6.50
N LEU A 475 -5.38 1.70 6.67
CA LEU A 475 -3.99 1.26 6.79
C LEU A 475 -3.77 0.28 7.96
N VAL A 476 -4.39 0.55 9.11
CA VAL A 476 -4.32 -0.36 10.27
C VAL A 476 -4.93 -1.72 9.94
N ILE A 477 -6.08 -1.76 9.27
CA ILE A 477 -6.73 -3.02 8.87
C ILE A 477 -5.83 -3.82 7.93
N PHE A 478 -5.16 -3.17 6.97
CA PHE A 478 -4.19 -3.86 6.10
C PHE A 478 -3.08 -4.52 6.92
N ILE A 479 -2.48 -3.79 7.87
CA ILE A 479 -1.42 -4.31 8.73
C ILE A 479 -1.95 -5.47 9.60
N LEU A 480 -3.13 -5.31 10.20
CA LEU A 480 -3.74 -6.35 11.03
C LEU A 480 -4.01 -7.63 10.25
N ILE A 481 -4.49 -7.54 9.01
CA ILE A 481 -4.72 -8.72 8.14
C ILE A 481 -3.40 -9.46 7.90
N THR A 482 -2.31 -8.75 7.61
CA THR A 482 -0.97 -9.35 7.43
C THR A 482 -0.47 -10.01 8.72
N VAL A 483 -0.66 -9.35 9.86
CA VAL A 483 -0.21 -9.85 11.17
C VAL A 483 -0.98 -11.10 11.60
N ILE A 484 -2.29 -11.16 11.34
CA ILE A 484 -3.13 -12.33 11.68
C ILE A 484 -2.65 -13.60 10.96
N GLY A 485 -2.24 -13.49 9.69
CA GLY A 485 -1.62 -14.60 8.98
C GLY A 485 -0.32 -15.07 9.66
N ALA A 486 0.53 -14.13 10.09
CA ALA A 486 1.77 -14.48 10.80
C ALA A 486 1.53 -15.23 12.13
N PHE A 487 0.39 -15.01 12.79
CA PHE A 487 0.00 -15.73 14.01
C PHE A 487 -0.58 -17.15 13.76
N GLY A 488 -0.59 -17.63 12.51
CA GLY A 488 -1.03 -18.98 12.17
C GLY A 488 -2.52 -19.12 11.83
N TYR A 489 -3.26 -18.00 11.73
CA TYR A 489 -4.66 -18.00 11.30
C TYR A 489 -4.75 -17.92 9.76
N ASP A 490 -4.22 -18.94 9.09
CA ASP A 490 -3.98 -18.93 7.64
C ASP A 490 -5.11 -19.53 6.81
N HIS A 491 -6.25 -19.85 7.43
CA HIS A 491 -7.36 -20.44 6.71
C HIS A 491 -7.97 -19.45 5.71
N ALA A 492 -8.21 -19.89 4.47
CA ALA A 492 -8.71 -19.04 3.37
C ALA A 492 -10.09 -18.40 3.63
N LEU A 493 -10.87 -18.95 4.57
CA LEU A 493 -12.16 -18.42 5.02
C LEU A 493 -12.03 -17.30 6.07
N TYR A 494 -10.91 -17.23 6.80
CA TYR A 494 -10.67 -16.20 7.82
C TYR A 494 -9.82 -15.06 7.28
N LEU A 495 -8.78 -15.38 6.49
CA LEU A 495 -7.90 -14.38 5.92
C LEU A 495 -8.63 -13.64 4.79
N PHE A 496 -8.94 -12.35 5.03
CA PHE A 496 -9.69 -11.55 4.07
C PHE A 496 -9.01 -11.52 2.70
N GLY A 497 -9.77 -11.90 1.68
CA GLY A 497 -9.30 -11.98 0.30
C GLY A 497 -8.62 -13.31 -0.06
N GLY A 498 -8.27 -14.17 0.90
CA GLY A 498 -7.61 -15.45 0.65
C GLY A 498 -6.22 -15.30 0.02
N SER A 499 -5.65 -16.41 -0.45
CA SER A 499 -4.30 -16.46 -1.02
C SER A 499 -4.17 -15.74 -2.37
N SER A 500 -2.93 -15.47 -2.78
CA SER A 500 -2.59 -15.05 -4.14
C SER A 500 -2.83 -16.17 -5.15
N LEU A 501 -2.77 -15.82 -6.44
CA LEU A 501 -2.79 -16.82 -7.49
C LEU A 501 -1.42 -17.55 -7.45
N GLY A 502 -1.41 -18.86 -7.70
CA GLY A 502 -0.17 -19.64 -7.69
C GLY A 502 0.83 -19.14 -8.74
N THR A 503 2.08 -19.60 -8.65
CA THR A 503 3.12 -19.21 -9.61
C THR A 503 2.77 -19.65 -11.02
N TYR A 504 2.97 -18.77 -11.99
CA TYR A 504 2.78 -19.09 -13.40
C TYR A 504 3.98 -19.88 -13.92
N SER A 505 3.72 -21.04 -14.52
CA SER A 505 4.75 -21.78 -15.26
C SER A 505 4.48 -21.71 -16.75
N ASN A 506 5.50 -21.47 -17.57
CA ASN A 506 5.32 -21.51 -19.02
C ASN A 506 4.89 -22.91 -19.53
N MET A 507 5.15 -23.96 -18.74
CA MET A 507 4.82 -25.34 -19.11
C MET A 507 3.40 -25.76 -18.70
N ASN A 508 2.83 -25.19 -17.63
CA ASN A 508 1.53 -25.58 -17.07
C ASN A 508 0.51 -24.42 -16.97
N GLY A 509 0.93 -23.20 -17.28
CA GLY A 509 0.20 -21.98 -16.93
C GLY A 509 -0.05 -21.89 -15.42
N TYR A 510 -1.25 -21.44 -15.04
CA TYR A 510 -1.73 -21.48 -13.65
C TYR A 510 -2.27 -22.86 -13.22
N GLY A 511 -2.42 -23.79 -14.16
CA GLY A 511 -2.87 -25.16 -13.91
C GLY A 511 -4.05 -25.28 -12.94
N HIS A 512 -3.86 -26.09 -11.90
CA HIS A 512 -4.88 -26.41 -10.90
C HIS A 512 -5.13 -25.30 -9.86
N PHE A 513 -4.32 -24.25 -9.82
CA PHE A 513 -4.49 -23.15 -8.86
C PHE A 513 -5.62 -22.19 -9.23
N MET A 514 -5.98 -22.11 -10.52
CA MET A 514 -6.95 -21.13 -11.02
C MET A 514 -8.37 -21.35 -10.45
N THR A 515 -8.88 -22.58 -10.48
CA THR A 515 -10.27 -22.86 -10.07
C THR A 515 -10.51 -22.60 -8.59
N PRO A 516 -9.68 -23.11 -7.65
CA PRO A 516 -9.85 -22.81 -6.23
C PRO A 516 -9.71 -21.31 -5.93
N TYR A 517 -8.77 -20.63 -6.61
CA TYR A 517 -8.58 -19.19 -6.48
C TYR A 517 -9.86 -18.41 -6.82
N LEU A 518 -10.47 -18.69 -7.98
CA LEU A 518 -11.67 -17.97 -8.42
C LEU A 518 -12.86 -18.17 -7.47
N ILE A 519 -12.99 -19.36 -6.89
CA ILE A 519 -14.06 -19.67 -5.92
C ILE A 519 -13.84 -18.87 -4.62
N ILE A 520 -12.61 -18.85 -4.10
CA ILE A 520 -12.25 -18.08 -2.89
C ILE A 520 -12.43 -16.58 -3.14
N LYS A 521 -12.02 -16.04 -4.28
CA LYS A 521 -12.25 -14.62 -4.61
C LYS A 521 -13.74 -14.32 -4.77
N SER A 522 -14.51 -15.21 -5.37
CA SER A 522 -15.98 -15.04 -5.50
C SER A 522 -16.66 -15.01 -4.14
N TYR A 523 -16.25 -15.89 -3.21
CA TYR A 523 -16.71 -15.87 -1.82
C TYR A 523 -16.47 -14.49 -1.18
N TRP A 524 -15.24 -13.99 -1.21
CA TRP A 524 -14.93 -12.68 -0.63
C TRP A 524 -15.57 -11.51 -1.38
N LEU A 525 -15.82 -11.63 -2.69
CA LEU A 525 -16.48 -10.59 -3.48
C LEU A 525 -17.95 -10.46 -3.07
N THR A 526 -18.65 -11.58 -2.84
CA THR A 526 -20.03 -11.54 -2.31
C THR A 526 -20.09 -10.90 -0.93
N PHE A 527 -19.12 -11.18 -0.05
CA PHE A 527 -18.97 -10.49 1.23
C PHE A 527 -18.70 -8.98 1.06
N GLY A 528 -17.83 -8.60 0.13
CA GLY A 528 -17.56 -7.20 -0.20
C GLY A 528 -18.79 -6.43 -0.67
N ILE A 529 -19.64 -7.06 -1.50
CA ILE A 529 -20.93 -6.49 -1.91
C ILE A 529 -21.84 -6.28 -0.70
N LEU A 530 -21.92 -7.24 0.24
CA LEU A 530 -22.66 -7.08 1.49
C LEU A 530 -22.12 -5.89 2.30
N MET A 531 -20.81 -5.73 2.42
CA MET A 531 -20.20 -4.55 3.07
C MET A 531 -20.61 -3.24 2.38
N LEU A 532 -20.62 -3.20 1.04
CA LEU A 532 -21.03 -2.00 0.28
C LEU A 532 -22.51 -1.66 0.52
N ILE A 533 -23.38 -2.66 0.58
CA ILE A 533 -24.80 -2.48 0.92
C ILE A 533 -24.92 -1.87 2.32
N VAL A 534 -24.26 -2.46 3.32
CA VAL A 534 -24.28 -1.95 4.69
C VAL A 534 -23.74 -0.52 4.75
N ALA A 535 -22.62 -0.23 4.07
CA ALA A 535 -22.08 1.11 3.97
C ALA A 535 -23.09 2.10 3.37
N SER A 536 -23.79 1.71 2.31
CA SER A 536 -24.78 2.58 1.65
C SER A 536 -25.96 2.94 2.55
N ILE A 537 -26.36 2.03 3.45
CA ILE A 537 -27.46 2.24 4.40
C ILE A 537 -26.99 3.18 5.54
N VAL A 538 -25.77 2.96 6.03
CA VAL A 538 -25.21 3.71 7.16
C VAL A 538 -24.69 5.08 6.73
N SER A 539 -24.51 5.36 5.44
CA SER A 539 -23.93 6.62 4.93
C SER A 539 -24.57 7.88 5.52
N VAL A 540 -23.74 8.90 5.77
CA VAL A 540 -24.23 10.20 6.24
C VAL A 540 -24.97 10.86 5.08
N ARG A 541 -26.24 11.19 5.33
CA ARG A 541 -27.08 11.99 4.46
C ARG A 541 -27.78 13.01 5.34
N GLY A 542 -27.58 14.28 5.05
CA GLY A 542 -27.94 15.41 5.92
C GLY A 542 -26.86 15.76 6.93
N THR A 543 -27.25 16.47 8.00
CA THR A 543 -26.34 17.05 9.00
C THR A 543 -26.00 16.12 10.16
N GLU A 544 -26.70 14.99 10.32
CA GLU A 544 -26.50 14.06 11.42
C GLU A 544 -25.25 13.20 11.23
N THR A 545 -24.21 13.52 11.99
CA THR A 545 -22.89 12.88 11.89
C THR A 545 -22.70 11.71 12.87
N ASN A 546 -23.54 11.60 13.90
CA ASN A 546 -23.39 10.58 14.94
C ASN A 546 -23.73 9.17 14.44
N LEU A 547 -22.79 8.23 14.59
CA LEU A 547 -22.92 6.84 14.10
C LEU A 547 -24.11 6.09 14.71
N ILE A 548 -24.37 6.25 16.01
CA ILE A 548 -25.47 5.52 16.70
C ILE A 548 -26.83 5.98 16.15
N LYS A 549 -26.99 7.29 15.93
CA LYS A 549 -28.20 7.84 15.32
C LYS A 549 -28.37 7.36 13.87
N ARG A 550 -27.28 7.29 13.10
CA ARG A 550 -27.27 6.75 11.73
C ARG A 550 -27.69 5.28 11.69
N LEU A 551 -27.19 4.46 12.63
CA LEU A 551 -27.59 3.06 12.78
C LEU A 551 -29.07 2.92 13.17
N LYS A 552 -29.62 3.79 14.01
CA LYS A 552 -31.07 3.79 14.29
C LYS A 552 -31.89 4.21 13.07
N ALA A 553 -31.44 5.22 12.33
CA ALA A 553 -32.07 5.71 11.12
C ALA A 553 -32.01 4.69 9.96
N SER A 554 -31.06 3.75 9.99
CA SER A 554 -30.89 2.71 8.97
C SER A 554 -32.17 1.89 8.73
N LYS A 555 -32.94 1.61 9.79
CA LYS A 555 -34.19 0.84 9.70
C LYS A 555 -35.19 1.45 8.73
N TYR A 556 -35.21 2.78 8.64
CA TYR A 556 -36.11 3.53 7.75
C TYR A 556 -35.54 3.75 6.34
N ARG A 557 -34.26 3.40 6.12
CA ARG A 557 -33.56 3.57 4.84
C ARG A 557 -33.46 2.27 4.04
N ILE A 558 -33.80 1.13 4.64
CA ILE A 558 -33.80 -0.16 3.97
C ILE A 558 -35.02 -0.24 3.05
N SER A 559 -34.77 -0.24 1.73
CA SER A 559 -35.80 -0.52 0.74
C SER A 559 -35.93 -2.03 0.50
N ASN A 560 -37.12 -2.47 0.06
CA ASN A 560 -37.36 -3.88 -0.30
C ASN A 560 -36.37 -4.41 -1.36
N SER A 561 -35.94 -3.56 -2.30
CA SER A 561 -34.95 -3.94 -3.31
C SER A 561 -33.57 -4.18 -2.71
N ILE A 562 -33.12 -3.33 -1.78
CA ILE A 562 -31.83 -3.49 -1.10
C ILE A 562 -31.86 -4.73 -0.21
N MET A 563 -32.98 -4.98 0.48
CA MET A 563 -33.14 -6.17 1.32
C MET A 563 -33.10 -7.46 0.51
N LYS A 564 -33.80 -7.54 -0.63
CA LYS A 564 -33.76 -8.71 -1.52
C LYS A 564 -32.34 -8.97 -2.05
N LEU A 565 -31.63 -7.92 -2.45
CA LEU A 565 -30.26 -8.01 -2.95
C LEU A 565 -29.29 -8.44 -1.83
N GLY A 566 -29.45 -7.91 -0.61
CA GLY A 566 -28.66 -8.34 0.53
C GLY A 566 -28.91 -9.80 0.91
N ALA A 567 -30.17 -10.23 0.92
CA ALA A 567 -30.54 -11.61 1.22
C ALA A 567 -29.99 -12.59 0.18
N SER A 568 -30.09 -12.28 -1.12
CA SER A 568 -29.55 -13.14 -2.18
C SER A 568 -28.02 -13.27 -2.10
N MET A 569 -27.31 -12.16 -1.88
CA MET A 569 -25.86 -12.19 -1.69
C MET A 569 -25.45 -12.96 -0.43
N GLY A 570 -26.24 -12.87 0.65
CA GLY A 570 -26.02 -13.64 1.88
C GLY A 570 -26.15 -15.15 1.68
N VAL A 571 -27.15 -15.61 0.91
CA VAL A 571 -27.31 -17.03 0.58
C VAL A 571 -26.12 -17.53 -0.25
N ILE A 572 -25.71 -16.78 -1.28
CA ILE A 572 -24.57 -17.15 -2.13
C ILE A 572 -23.28 -17.23 -1.29
N PHE A 573 -23.06 -16.28 -0.38
CA PHE A 573 -21.91 -16.26 0.51
C PHE A 573 -21.82 -17.52 1.38
N ILE A 574 -22.94 -17.95 1.98
CA ILE A 574 -23.01 -19.17 2.80
C ILE A 574 -22.74 -20.41 1.96
N LEU A 575 -23.33 -20.51 0.76
CA LEU A 575 -23.13 -21.66 -0.13
C LEU A 575 -21.67 -21.79 -0.58
N LEU A 576 -21.03 -20.68 -0.98
CA LEU A 576 -19.61 -20.68 -1.35
C LEU A 576 -18.71 -21.00 -0.16
N GLY A 577 -18.99 -20.44 1.02
CA GLY A 577 -18.24 -20.74 2.25
C GLY A 577 -18.33 -22.21 2.65
N GLY A 578 -19.53 -22.79 2.56
CA GLY A 578 -19.75 -24.22 2.81
C GLY A 578 -19.03 -25.11 1.81
N TYR A 579 -19.03 -24.74 0.53
CA TYR A 579 -18.28 -25.46 -0.51
C TYR A 579 -16.77 -25.42 -0.28
N ILE A 580 -16.21 -24.25 0.09
CA ILE A 580 -14.79 -24.12 0.41
C ILE A 580 -14.45 -25.00 1.61
N PHE A 581 -15.21 -24.89 2.71
CA PHE A 581 -14.99 -25.68 3.92
C PHE A 581 -15.04 -27.20 3.66
N TYR A 582 -16.00 -27.65 2.86
CA TYR A 582 -16.11 -29.07 2.47
C TYR A 582 -14.87 -29.55 1.72
N ASN A 583 -14.35 -28.74 0.78
CA ASN A 583 -13.14 -29.10 0.03
C ASN A 583 -11.88 -29.04 0.89
N THR A 584 -11.73 -28.06 1.77
CA THR A 584 -10.48 -27.83 2.52
C THR A 584 -10.37 -28.66 3.79
N ASN A 585 -11.48 -29.00 4.44
CA ASN A 585 -11.47 -29.65 5.77
C ASN A 585 -12.04 -31.06 5.78
N ILE A 586 -12.89 -31.43 4.81
CA ILE A 586 -13.53 -32.75 4.76
C ILE A 586 -12.87 -33.62 3.69
N LEU A 587 -12.77 -33.12 2.45
CA LEU A 587 -12.11 -33.86 1.36
C LEU A 587 -10.59 -33.87 1.48
N ASN A 588 -10.01 -32.78 2.00
CA ASN A 588 -8.57 -32.64 2.21
C ASN A 588 -8.28 -32.41 3.70
N THR A 589 -7.07 -32.77 4.13
CA THR A 589 -6.61 -32.48 5.50
C THR A 589 -5.97 -31.10 5.54
N TYR A 590 -6.63 -30.16 6.21
CA TYR A 590 -6.04 -28.86 6.51
C TYR A 590 -5.01 -28.99 7.62
N TRP A 591 -3.78 -28.50 7.36
CA TRP A 591 -2.71 -28.42 8.35
C TRP A 591 -2.36 -26.96 8.59
N THR A 592 -2.31 -26.57 9.86
CA THR A 592 -1.80 -25.27 10.30
C THR A 592 -0.30 -25.17 10.08
N ASN A 593 0.23 -23.95 10.02
CA ASN A 593 1.68 -23.73 9.91
C ASN A 593 2.45 -24.31 11.11
N SER A 594 1.85 -24.32 12.30
CA SER A 594 2.43 -24.98 13.48
C SER A 594 2.52 -26.49 13.30
N GLU A 595 1.44 -27.14 12.86
CA GLU A 595 1.43 -28.59 12.61
C GLU A 595 2.41 -28.98 11.50
N LYS A 596 2.49 -28.21 10.42
CA LYS A 596 3.50 -28.41 9.36
C LYS A 596 4.92 -28.31 9.91
N THR A 597 5.18 -27.35 10.78
CA THR A 597 6.51 -27.16 11.39
C THR A 597 6.83 -28.27 12.38
N GLU A 598 5.89 -28.63 13.25
CA GLU A 598 6.02 -29.72 14.19
C GLU A 598 6.28 -31.05 13.46
N PHE A 599 5.55 -31.30 12.38
CA PHE A 599 5.77 -32.45 11.52
C PHE A 599 7.18 -32.45 10.90
N ARG A 600 7.65 -31.31 10.35
CA ARG A 600 9.02 -31.18 9.83
C ARG A 600 10.08 -31.40 10.90
N VAL A 601 9.87 -30.89 12.11
CA VAL A 601 10.77 -31.09 13.25
C VAL A 601 10.78 -32.54 13.71
N ALA A 602 9.62 -33.19 13.78
CA ALA A 602 9.50 -34.60 14.13
C ALA A 602 10.18 -35.49 13.08
N TYR A 603 9.96 -35.18 11.80
CA TYR A 603 10.64 -35.80 10.67
C TYR A 603 12.16 -35.67 10.80
N GLU A 604 12.67 -34.45 11.03
CA GLU A 604 14.11 -34.21 11.21
C GLU A 604 14.63 -35.02 12.39
N LYS A 605 14.04 -34.90 13.58
CA LYS A 605 14.48 -35.63 14.78
C LYS A 605 14.49 -37.16 14.60
N THR A 606 13.51 -37.70 13.89
CA THR A 606 13.38 -39.15 13.68
C THR A 606 14.43 -39.69 12.72
N LEU A 607 14.72 -38.96 11.65
CA LEU A 607 15.61 -39.42 10.58
C LEU A 607 17.05 -38.89 10.67
N LYS A 608 17.33 -37.87 11.51
CA LYS A 608 18.67 -37.27 11.67
C LYS A 608 19.77 -38.28 12.01
N LYS A 609 19.42 -39.37 12.71
CA LYS A 609 20.36 -40.48 12.98
C LYS A 609 20.95 -41.13 11.73
N PHE A 610 20.29 -40.99 10.58
CA PHE A 610 20.72 -41.56 9.31
C PHE A 610 21.48 -40.56 8.42
N GLU A 611 21.66 -39.30 8.84
CA GLU A 611 22.29 -38.23 8.04
C GLU A 611 23.73 -38.57 7.61
N TYR A 612 24.50 -39.21 8.50
CA TYR A 612 25.89 -39.58 8.26
C TYR A 612 26.10 -41.07 7.99
N PHE A 613 25.03 -41.85 7.76
CA PHE A 613 25.20 -43.25 7.38
C PHE A 613 25.90 -43.33 6.02
N PRO A 614 26.92 -44.19 5.86
CA PRO A 614 27.60 -44.35 4.58
C PRO A 614 26.61 -44.89 3.54
N GLN A 615 26.30 -44.07 2.54
CA GLN A 615 25.44 -44.40 1.41
C GLN A 615 26.24 -44.33 0.11
N PRO A 616 25.95 -45.18 -0.89
CA PRO A 616 26.65 -45.13 -2.15
C PRO A 616 26.30 -43.83 -2.89
N LYS A 617 27.28 -43.24 -3.57
CA LYS A 617 27.07 -41.98 -4.30
C LYS A 617 26.61 -42.25 -5.72
N ILE A 618 25.67 -41.44 -6.21
CA ILE A 618 25.22 -41.45 -7.60
C ILE A 618 26.35 -40.86 -8.45
N ILE A 619 26.97 -41.68 -9.30
CA ILE A 619 28.05 -41.26 -10.22
C ILE A 619 27.55 -41.04 -11.66
N ALA A 620 26.41 -41.62 -12.02
CA ALA A 620 25.74 -41.36 -13.28
C ALA A 620 24.24 -41.51 -13.12
N VAL A 621 23.51 -40.68 -13.87
CA VAL A 621 22.06 -40.66 -13.92
C VAL A 621 21.64 -40.77 -15.38
N ASN A 622 20.81 -41.77 -15.70
CA ASN A 622 20.11 -41.82 -16.97
C ASN A 622 18.61 -41.94 -16.68
N LEU A 623 17.87 -40.88 -16.99
CA LEU A 623 16.43 -40.80 -16.79
C LEU A 623 15.76 -40.33 -18.08
N THR A 624 14.73 -41.05 -18.48
CA THR A 624 13.72 -40.63 -19.44
C THR A 624 12.54 -40.12 -18.63
N VAL A 625 12.25 -38.82 -18.75
CA VAL A 625 11.17 -38.18 -18.01
C VAL A 625 10.16 -37.64 -19.02
N GLU A 626 8.95 -38.17 -18.99
CA GLU A 626 7.83 -37.64 -19.77
C GLU A 626 6.88 -36.91 -18.81
N LEU A 627 6.59 -35.65 -19.11
CA LEU A 627 5.76 -34.80 -18.28
C LEU A 627 4.38 -34.64 -18.95
N TYR A 628 3.31 -34.83 -18.18
CA TYR A 628 1.93 -34.65 -18.61
C TYR A 628 1.23 -33.55 -17.77
N PRO A 629 1.55 -32.24 -18.00
CA PRO A 629 1.06 -31.14 -17.16
C PRO A 629 -0.47 -31.07 -17.02
N LYS A 630 -1.20 -31.42 -18.09
CA LYS A 630 -2.68 -31.36 -18.11
C LYS A 630 -3.34 -32.34 -17.14
N SER A 631 -2.80 -33.56 -17.02
CA SER A 631 -3.31 -34.55 -16.07
C SER A 631 -2.62 -34.45 -14.71
N ARG A 632 -1.59 -33.61 -14.59
CA ARG A 632 -0.71 -33.48 -13.42
C ARG A 632 0.10 -34.75 -13.14
N ASP A 633 0.39 -35.52 -14.18
CA ASP A 633 1.13 -36.76 -14.09
C ASP A 633 2.51 -36.63 -14.76
N TYR A 634 3.39 -37.56 -14.42
CA TYR A 634 4.63 -37.75 -15.14
C TYR A 634 5.00 -39.25 -15.13
N THR A 635 5.72 -39.69 -16.14
CA THR A 635 6.36 -40.99 -16.18
C THR A 635 7.86 -40.79 -16.14
N VAL A 636 8.54 -41.53 -15.27
CA VAL A 636 9.99 -41.51 -15.16
C VAL A 636 10.47 -42.95 -15.26
N GLU A 637 11.30 -43.22 -16.26
CA GLU A 637 11.97 -44.50 -16.44
C GLU A 637 13.48 -44.26 -16.52
N GLY A 638 14.26 -45.06 -15.82
CA GLY A 638 15.71 -44.96 -15.91
C GLY A 638 16.44 -45.68 -14.80
N PHE A 639 17.74 -45.42 -14.71
CA PHE A 639 18.61 -46.05 -13.71
C PHE A 639 19.68 -45.07 -13.20
N TYR A 640 20.07 -45.28 -11.95
CA TYR A 640 21.23 -44.63 -11.33
C TYR A 640 22.38 -45.61 -11.26
N MET A 641 23.59 -45.16 -11.59
CA MET A 641 24.82 -45.90 -11.24
C MET A 641 25.32 -45.42 -9.89
N LEU A 642 25.36 -46.35 -8.94
CA LEU A 642 25.78 -46.13 -7.57
C LEU A 642 27.19 -46.66 -7.37
N LYS A 643 28.09 -45.87 -6.78
CA LYS A 643 29.44 -46.28 -6.41
C LYS A 643 29.67 -46.06 -4.92
N ASN A 644 30.14 -47.10 -4.22
CA ASN A 644 30.65 -46.92 -2.87
C ASN A 644 31.95 -46.12 -2.93
N THR A 645 31.95 -44.93 -2.35
CA THR A 645 33.14 -44.07 -2.22
C THR A 645 33.71 -44.07 -0.81
N SER A 646 33.18 -44.91 0.08
CA SER A 646 33.66 -45.07 1.46
C SER A 646 34.52 -46.32 1.60
N ASP A 647 35.41 -46.32 2.59
CA ASP A 647 36.26 -47.48 2.91
C ASP A 647 35.50 -48.58 3.67
N SER A 648 34.27 -48.30 4.13
CA SER A 648 33.38 -49.24 4.80
C SER A 648 32.48 -49.99 3.82
N ILE A 649 32.21 -51.26 4.10
CA ILE A 649 31.22 -52.07 3.38
C ILE A 649 29.82 -51.51 3.69
N ILE A 650 29.05 -51.20 2.65
CA ILE A 650 27.65 -50.75 2.76
C ILE A 650 26.75 -51.99 2.65
N SER A 651 26.03 -52.32 3.73
CA SER A 651 25.10 -53.45 3.77
C SER A 651 23.65 -53.08 3.42
N GLU A 652 23.28 -51.81 3.61
CA GLU A 652 21.91 -51.32 3.44
C GLU A 652 21.89 -50.01 2.65
N VAL A 653 20.97 -49.91 1.68
CA VAL A 653 20.73 -48.69 0.89
C VAL A 653 19.42 -48.09 1.35
N HIS A 654 19.46 -46.86 1.85
CA HIS A 654 18.28 -46.16 2.34
C HIS A 654 17.67 -45.32 1.22
N ILE A 655 16.41 -45.62 0.87
CA ILE A 655 15.66 -44.86 -0.12
C ILE A 655 14.67 -43.96 0.62
N GLN A 656 14.86 -42.65 0.46
CA GLN A 656 13.94 -41.67 1.03
C GLN A 656 12.71 -41.54 0.14
N LYS A 657 11.55 -41.91 0.66
CA LYS A 657 10.25 -41.65 0.03
C LYS A 657 9.78 -40.24 0.36
N ILE A 658 9.34 -39.48 -0.64
CA ILE A 658 8.67 -38.19 -0.42
C ILE A 658 7.29 -38.47 0.19
N ILE A 659 6.94 -37.76 1.25
CA ILE A 659 5.81 -38.06 2.15
C ILE A 659 4.45 -38.00 1.43
N GLU A 660 4.32 -37.17 0.39
CA GLU A 660 3.10 -37.03 -0.42
C GLU A 660 3.09 -37.91 -1.68
N SER A 661 4.08 -38.78 -1.86
CA SER A 661 4.14 -39.63 -3.04
C SER A 661 3.31 -40.89 -2.83
N ASP A 662 2.32 -41.12 -3.71
CA ASP A 662 1.64 -42.42 -3.87
C ASP A 662 2.59 -43.49 -4.47
N VAL A 663 3.89 -43.37 -4.23
CA VAL A 663 4.92 -44.28 -4.71
C VAL A 663 4.85 -45.56 -3.89
N ALA A 664 4.34 -46.63 -4.49
CA ALA A 664 4.47 -47.98 -3.98
C ALA A 664 5.89 -48.49 -4.31
N LEU A 665 6.66 -48.84 -3.27
CA LEU A 665 7.91 -49.56 -3.46
C LEU A 665 7.55 -51.04 -3.60
N ASN A 666 7.50 -51.53 -4.83
CA ASN A 666 7.41 -52.97 -5.07
C ASN A 666 8.82 -53.54 -4.94
N SER A 667 9.04 -54.27 -3.84
CA SER A 667 10.28 -54.99 -3.53
C SER A 667 10.45 -56.23 -4.36
#